data_AF-A0A8H7YSE3-F1
#
_entry.id   AF-A0A8H7YSE3-F1
#
_cell.length_a   1.000
_cell.length_b   1.000
_cell.length_c   1.000
_cell.angle_alpha   90.00
_cell.angle_beta   90.00
_cell.angle_gamma   90.00
#
_symmetry.space_group_name_H-M   'P 1'
#
loop_
_entity.id
_entity.type
_entity.pdbx_description
1 polymer ?
#
loop_
_entity_poly.entity_id
_entity_poly.type
_entity_poly.pdbx_seq_one_letter_code
_entity_poly.pdbx_strand_id
1 'polypeptide(L)'
;MAAFLPVESFFAHVYLVDLSPSLSEIARQRFSRLGWKNVSVVCQDARDFRLPSRTSDELVSSDNKVNKLRPATGRADLVTMSYSLSMIPDYYSVVDSCTSLLGPSGTIGVCDFYVQSIVDLASRNYTGGVFNRHVNWVGRAFWRSWFDADRVALDGARRDYLEYRFGTVISASARNYLLGGIPYYIFIGCQKEIYGNQPNPSSKEIVEKLDAAYTESPYLAPANHRKDVSMALEKQVAEIRSKAYESAVINLTTNLPLPSSFYQNHHWRIYYNDMLTKHTQFGNEYIYAFTWEDPRVDNRLLNIGSDDVILAITSAGDNILDYLQYNPRRVHAVDLNPTQNHLLELKVASFTALGYRDFWKIFGEGKHPNFRELLISHLSPHLSSHAFQYWLDHSNSISARSGVGLYETGGSRYAIKMVRYLFTIFGLSAEVKRLCEAQTLDEQRKIWPRIRRVLMSRLLHWAVVGTEWFAWKAAGVPAAQRNMIITDFLNRSGLAGGVKKDTEVSGQAIWEYVVNTLDPVVKDTLISNDNYFYYLCLQGRYSRRCHPSYLTPKAHMKLSTPHAFDGLRIHTDEINEVIARITPGTLTIAVVMDSMDWFDPAKEDASKQARALNSSLKMGGRILLRSASIQPWYIKNFEENGFTAQRVGARFPGSCIDRVNMYASTWICKKTKDIAPPHPVTCATSPLTLERTNSASSSMDDLEI
;
A
#
# COMPACT_ATOMS: atom_id res chain seq x y z
N MET A 1 -2.43 31.43 0.27
CA MET A 1 -1.51 31.23 -0.87
C MET A 1 -0.08 31.63 -0.54
N ALA A 2 0.22 32.88 -0.15
CA ALA A 2 1.61 33.35 0.06
C ALA A 2 2.48 32.49 1.01
N ALA A 3 1.89 31.84 2.01
CA ALA A 3 2.61 30.92 2.90
C ALA A 3 3.10 29.63 2.22
N PHE A 4 2.50 29.25 1.09
CA PHE A 4 2.81 28.03 0.33
C PHE A 4 3.49 28.35 -1.01
N LEU A 5 2.97 29.36 -1.73
CA LEU A 5 3.48 29.81 -3.02
C LEU A 5 3.45 31.35 -3.10
N PRO A 6 4.57 32.00 -3.47
CA PRO A 6 4.61 33.45 -3.62
C PRO A 6 3.79 33.88 -4.83
N VAL A 7 2.71 34.63 -4.60
CA VAL A 7 1.71 34.91 -5.65
C VAL A 7 2.32 35.68 -6.84
N GLU A 8 3.14 36.68 -6.57
CA GLU A 8 3.71 37.56 -7.61
C GLU A 8 4.77 36.88 -8.49
N SER A 9 5.56 35.97 -7.93
CA SER A 9 6.68 35.33 -8.65
C SER A 9 6.36 33.95 -9.18
N PHE A 10 5.37 33.26 -8.60
CA PHE A 10 4.98 31.92 -9.04
C PHE A 10 3.94 31.96 -10.16
N PHE A 11 2.91 32.81 -10.05
CA PHE A 11 1.84 32.87 -11.04
C PHE A 11 2.10 33.96 -12.06
N ALA A 12 1.93 33.64 -13.35
CA ALA A 12 1.93 34.65 -14.40
C ALA A 12 0.77 35.65 -14.21
N HIS A 13 -0.41 35.13 -13.87
CA HIS A 13 -1.59 35.92 -13.53
C HIS A 13 -2.59 35.09 -12.71
N VAL A 14 -3.36 35.73 -11.84
CA VAL A 14 -4.44 35.11 -11.06
C VAL A 14 -5.75 35.84 -11.31
N TYR A 15 -6.80 35.11 -11.66
CA TYR A 15 -8.15 35.66 -11.77
C TYR A 15 -8.98 35.21 -10.57
N LEU A 16 -9.50 36.16 -9.79
CA LEU A 16 -10.50 35.92 -8.75
C LEU A 16 -11.87 36.28 -9.30
N VAL A 17 -12.77 35.31 -9.38
CA VAL A 17 -14.13 35.50 -9.88
C VAL A 17 -15.11 35.34 -8.72
N ASP A 18 -15.93 36.36 -8.49
CA ASP A 18 -16.95 36.37 -7.43
C ASP A 18 -18.20 37.12 -7.93
N LEU A 19 -19.39 36.70 -7.53
CA LEU A 19 -20.64 37.36 -7.92
C LEU A 19 -20.94 38.59 -7.05
N SER A 20 -20.34 38.70 -5.86
CA SER A 20 -20.60 39.75 -4.88
C SER A 20 -19.75 41.00 -5.15
N PRO A 21 -20.37 42.17 -5.43
CA PRO A 21 -19.64 43.41 -5.62
C PRO A 21 -18.89 43.86 -4.36
N SER A 22 -19.47 43.64 -3.18
CA SER A 22 -18.87 44.06 -1.91
C SER A 22 -17.64 43.23 -1.54
N LEU A 23 -17.69 41.90 -1.74
CA LEU A 23 -16.53 41.04 -1.51
C LEU A 23 -15.43 41.30 -2.55
N SER A 24 -15.81 41.53 -3.80
CA SER A 24 -14.88 41.91 -4.87
C SER A 24 -14.11 43.19 -4.52
N GLU A 25 -14.80 44.20 -3.98
CA GLU A 25 -14.15 45.46 -3.58
C GLU A 25 -13.18 45.27 -2.41
N ILE A 26 -13.56 44.50 -1.40
CA ILE A 26 -12.67 44.13 -0.30
C ILE A 26 -11.44 43.38 -0.82
N ALA A 27 -11.62 42.46 -1.78
CA ALA A 27 -10.51 41.72 -2.38
C ALA A 27 -9.54 42.66 -3.11
N ARG A 28 -10.03 43.62 -3.91
CA ARG A 28 -9.18 44.62 -4.57
C ARG A 28 -8.36 45.44 -3.58
N GLN A 29 -9.00 45.91 -2.51
CA GLN A 29 -8.31 46.66 -1.46
C GLN A 29 -7.22 45.83 -0.78
N ARG A 30 -7.48 44.55 -0.49
CA ARG A 30 -6.50 43.64 0.09
C ARG A 30 -5.32 43.39 -0.84
N PHE A 31 -5.58 43.15 -2.13
CA PHE A 31 -4.53 42.89 -3.12
C PHE A 31 -3.68 44.14 -3.37
N SER A 32 -4.29 45.32 -3.45
CA SER A 32 -3.59 46.61 -3.52
C SER A 32 -2.66 46.82 -2.31
N ARG A 33 -3.17 46.56 -1.09
CA ARG A 33 -2.37 46.64 0.14
C ARG A 33 -1.21 45.63 0.17
N LEU A 34 -1.40 44.44 -0.41
CA LEU A 34 -0.36 43.42 -0.53
C LEU A 34 0.62 43.69 -1.69
N GLY A 35 0.35 44.71 -2.52
CA GLY A 35 1.17 45.08 -3.67
C GLY A 35 0.98 44.21 -4.91
N TRP A 36 0.07 43.23 -4.90
CA TRP A 36 -0.07 42.22 -5.96
C TRP A 36 -0.58 42.84 -7.27
N LYS A 37 0.29 42.85 -8.29
CA LYS A 37 -0.02 43.42 -9.62
C LYS A 37 -0.53 42.40 -10.64
N ASN A 38 -0.30 41.12 -10.39
CA ASN A 38 -0.66 40.02 -11.28
C ASN A 38 -1.99 39.36 -10.89
N VAL A 39 -2.91 40.10 -10.25
CA VAL A 39 -4.20 39.58 -9.80
C VAL A 39 -5.32 40.47 -10.31
N SER A 40 -6.33 39.87 -10.93
CA SER A 40 -7.54 40.56 -11.39
C SER A 40 -8.78 40.05 -10.67
N VAL A 41 -9.56 40.98 -10.09
CA VAL A 41 -10.85 40.68 -9.45
C VAL A 41 -11.99 40.97 -10.42
N VAL A 42 -12.68 39.92 -10.83
CA VAL A 42 -13.79 39.94 -11.79
C VAL A 42 -15.10 39.71 -11.04
N CYS A 43 -15.92 40.75 -10.98
CA CYS A 43 -17.24 40.67 -10.35
C CYS A 43 -18.24 40.16 -11.40
N GLN A 44 -18.42 38.84 -11.49
CA GLN A 44 -19.24 38.18 -12.52
C GLN A 44 -19.72 36.82 -12.01
N ASP A 45 -20.82 36.34 -12.59
CA ASP A 45 -21.21 34.94 -12.45
C ASP A 45 -20.13 34.00 -13.04
N ALA A 46 -19.73 32.99 -12.27
CA ALA A 46 -18.72 32.02 -12.67
C ALA A 46 -19.10 31.23 -13.94
N ARG A 47 -20.40 31.11 -14.24
CA ARG A 47 -20.92 30.46 -15.45
C ARG A 47 -20.50 31.20 -16.73
N ASP A 48 -20.48 32.52 -16.65
CA ASP A 48 -20.24 33.40 -17.79
C ASP A 48 -18.76 33.79 -17.94
N PHE A 49 -17.95 33.52 -16.93
CA PHE A 49 -16.54 33.89 -16.93
C PHE A 49 -15.76 33.16 -18.03
N ARG A 50 -14.95 33.90 -18.77
CA ARG A 50 -14.00 33.39 -19.77
C ARG A 50 -12.66 34.10 -19.59
N LEU A 51 -11.57 33.38 -19.85
CA LEU A 51 -10.24 33.99 -19.80
C LEU A 51 -10.08 35.02 -20.93
N PRO A 52 -9.46 36.18 -20.67
CA PRO A 52 -9.16 37.15 -21.71
C PRO A 52 -8.31 36.52 -22.81
N SER A 53 -8.78 36.57 -24.06
CA SER A 53 -7.98 36.18 -25.21
C SER A 53 -7.00 37.32 -25.48
N ARG A 54 -5.70 37.13 -25.22
CA ARG A 54 -4.69 38.09 -25.69
C ARG A 54 -4.67 38.04 -27.21
N THR A 55 -5.25 39.05 -27.85
CA THR A 55 -5.11 39.27 -29.30
C THR A 55 -3.65 39.58 -29.63
N SER A 56 -3.23 39.21 -30.84
CA SER A 56 -1.86 39.35 -31.36
C SER A 56 -1.29 40.78 -31.33
N ASP A 57 -2.09 41.79 -31.04
CA ASP A 57 -1.71 43.21 -31.10
C ASP A 57 -0.99 43.72 -29.84
N GLU A 58 -1.06 43.02 -28.70
CA GLU A 58 -0.33 43.41 -27.46
C GLU A 58 1.13 42.90 -27.40
N LEU A 59 1.57 42.09 -28.37
CA LEU A 59 2.93 41.52 -28.42
C LEU A 59 3.99 42.50 -28.95
N VAL A 60 3.61 43.72 -29.35
CA VAL A 60 4.54 44.69 -29.97
C VAL A 60 5.12 45.71 -28.97
N SER A 61 4.61 45.81 -27.75
CA SER A 61 5.00 46.89 -26.81
C SER A 61 5.64 46.41 -25.50
N SER A 62 6.41 45.32 -25.53
CA SER A 62 7.18 44.89 -24.34
C SER A 62 8.54 44.32 -24.73
N ASP A 63 9.50 45.22 -24.98
CA ASP A 63 10.92 44.89 -25.00
C ASP A 63 11.35 44.46 -23.58
N ASN A 64 11.32 43.16 -23.32
CA ASN A 64 12.13 42.53 -22.28
C ASN A 64 12.52 41.11 -22.71
N LYS A 65 13.79 40.98 -23.12
CA LYS A 65 14.44 39.75 -23.57
C LYS A 65 14.74 38.79 -22.42
N VAL A 66 13.75 38.12 -21.83
CA VAL A 66 13.94 36.78 -21.19
C VAL A 66 12.56 36.09 -21.20
N ASN A 67 12.49 34.80 -21.58
CA ASN A 67 11.30 33.93 -21.67
C ASN A 67 10.54 33.89 -23.01
N LYS A 68 11.25 33.60 -24.11
CA LYS A 68 10.64 32.92 -25.26
C LYS A 68 10.65 31.41 -25.00
N LEU A 69 9.56 30.82 -24.48
CA LEU A 69 9.14 29.44 -24.82
C LEU A 69 7.79 28.96 -24.22
N ARG A 70 6.65 29.66 -24.37
CA ARG A 70 5.33 29.00 -24.29
C ARG A 70 4.30 29.69 -25.20
N PRO A 71 3.61 28.99 -26.12
CA PRO A 71 2.47 29.57 -26.81
C PRO A 71 1.33 29.78 -25.79
N ALA A 72 0.89 31.03 -25.64
CA ALA A 72 -0.16 31.41 -24.70
C ALA A 72 -1.53 30.92 -25.20
N THR A 73 -1.87 29.68 -24.87
CA THR A 73 -3.24 29.18 -25.02
C THR A 73 -4.11 29.91 -24.00
N GLY A 74 -5.31 30.37 -24.40
CA GLY A 74 -6.27 31.05 -23.50
C GLY A 74 -6.89 30.12 -22.44
N ARG A 75 -6.05 29.39 -21.71
CA ARG A 75 -6.38 28.36 -20.73
C ARG A 75 -5.59 28.59 -19.44
N ALA A 76 -6.15 28.13 -18.32
CA ALA A 76 -5.55 28.20 -17.00
C ALA A 76 -4.75 26.92 -16.69
N ASP A 77 -3.57 27.07 -16.09
CA ASP A 77 -2.79 25.95 -15.56
C ASP A 77 -3.38 25.41 -14.25
N LEU A 78 -4.10 26.25 -13.50
CA LEU A 78 -4.71 25.91 -12.22
C LEU A 78 -6.09 26.54 -12.09
N VAL A 79 -7.08 25.72 -11.74
CA VAL A 79 -8.42 26.17 -11.35
C VAL A 79 -8.69 25.72 -9.92
N THR A 80 -9.12 26.61 -9.04
CA THR A 80 -9.43 26.27 -7.65
C THR A 80 -10.82 26.72 -7.24
N MET A 81 -11.54 25.85 -6.53
CA MET A 81 -12.84 26.12 -5.92
C MET A 81 -12.76 25.75 -4.44
N SER A 82 -13.11 26.67 -3.56
CA SER A 82 -13.07 26.45 -2.10
C SER A 82 -14.38 26.93 -1.50
N TYR A 83 -15.20 25.98 -1.07
CA TYR A 83 -16.58 26.20 -0.64
C TYR A 83 -17.34 27.10 -1.61
N SER A 84 -17.46 26.67 -2.86
CA SER A 84 -18.12 27.46 -3.91
C SER A 84 -19.04 26.63 -4.79
N LEU A 85 -18.73 25.37 -5.05
CA LEU A 85 -19.54 24.49 -5.90
C LEU A 85 -20.89 24.16 -5.26
N SER A 86 -20.95 24.03 -3.93
CA SER A 86 -22.20 23.85 -3.17
C SER A 86 -23.09 25.11 -3.16
N MET A 87 -22.51 26.30 -3.33
CA MET A 87 -23.24 27.58 -3.38
C MET A 87 -23.77 27.92 -4.78
N ILE A 88 -23.37 27.18 -5.82
CA ILE A 88 -23.79 27.43 -7.21
C ILE A 88 -24.96 26.49 -7.55
N PRO A 89 -26.17 27.00 -7.83
CA PRO A 89 -27.32 26.16 -8.18
C PRO A 89 -27.05 25.32 -9.45
N ASP A 90 -26.67 25.97 -10.55
CA ASP A 90 -26.42 25.35 -11.87
C ASP A 90 -24.98 24.87 -12.05
N TYR A 91 -24.48 24.09 -11.09
CA TYR A 91 -23.08 23.67 -11.03
C TYR A 91 -22.58 22.91 -12.25
N TYR A 92 -23.45 22.20 -12.97
CA TYR A 92 -23.10 21.51 -14.22
C TYR A 92 -22.41 22.46 -15.21
N SER A 93 -22.99 23.63 -15.43
CA SER A 93 -22.44 24.63 -16.37
C SER A 93 -21.06 25.15 -15.96
N VAL A 94 -20.82 25.29 -14.65
CA VAL A 94 -19.52 25.74 -14.12
C VAL A 94 -18.47 24.65 -14.25
N VAL A 95 -18.79 23.41 -13.86
CA VAL A 95 -17.88 22.26 -14.02
C VAL A 95 -17.52 22.06 -15.49
N ASP A 96 -18.49 22.22 -16.39
CA ASP A 96 -18.30 22.15 -17.84
C ASP A 96 -17.39 23.26 -18.35
N SER A 97 -17.63 24.50 -17.93
CA SER A 97 -16.78 25.64 -18.25
C SER A 97 -15.34 25.40 -17.78
N CYS A 98 -15.16 24.86 -16.57
CA CYS A 98 -13.84 24.52 -16.04
C CYS A 98 -13.07 23.54 -16.93
N THR A 99 -13.73 22.58 -17.59
CA THR A 99 -13.04 21.67 -18.54
C THR A 99 -12.46 22.40 -19.75
N SER A 100 -13.15 23.45 -20.22
CA SER A 100 -12.71 24.30 -21.34
C SER A 100 -11.65 25.32 -20.91
N LEU A 101 -11.76 25.83 -19.68
CA LEU A 101 -10.80 26.77 -19.10
C LEU A 101 -9.47 26.09 -18.77
N LEU A 102 -9.47 24.82 -18.38
CA LEU A 102 -8.27 24.13 -17.92
C LEU A 102 -7.34 23.74 -19.09
N GLY A 103 -6.05 24.04 -18.96
CA GLY A 103 -5.01 23.59 -19.89
C GLY A 103 -4.92 22.06 -19.98
N PRO A 104 -4.36 21.49 -21.07
CA PRO A 104 -4.16 20.04 -21.19
C PRO A 104 -3.36 19.42 -20.04
N SER A 105 -2.36 20.14 -19.53
CA SER A 105 -1.56 19.76 -18.36
C SER A 105 -2.00 20.47 -17.07
N GLY A 106 -3.19 21.09 -17.08
CA GLY A 106 -3.68 21.87 -15.97
C GLY A 106 -4.22 20.99 -14.84
N THR A 107 -4.24 21.54 -13.62
CA THR A 107 -4.81 20.89 -12.43
C THR A 107 -6.03 21.66 -11.94
N ILE A 108 -7.07 20.94 -11.49
CA ILE A 108 -8.23 21.51 -10.81
C ILE A 108 -8.26 21.05 -9.35
N GLY A 109 -8.42 21.98 -8.42
CA GLY A 109 -8.55 21.72 -6.99
C GLY A 109 -9.91 22.16 -6.47
N VAL A 110 -10.66 21.26 -5.85
CA VAL A 110 -11.97 21.57 -5.23
C VAL A 110 -11.96 21.11 -3.78
N CYS A 111 -12.32 22.00 -2.86
CA CYS A 111 -12.60 21.67 -1.47
C CYS A 111 -14.01 22.15 -1.14
N ASP A 112 -14.93 21.23 -0.83
CA ASP A 112 -16.32 21.58 -0.61
C ASP A 112 -17.01 20.61 0.36
N PHE A 113 -18.22 20.96 0.78
CA PHE A 113 -19.06 20.12 1.64
C PHE A 113 -19.86 19.12 0.80
N TYR A 114 -20.22 18.00 1.41
CA TYR A 114 -21.00 16.97 0.73
C TYR A 114 -21.81 16.10 1.69
N VAL A 115 -22.81 15.40 1.17
CA VAL A 115 -23.48 14.29 1.85
C VAL A 115 -23.67 13.16 0.85
N GLN A 116 -23.35 11.92 1.23
CA GLN A 116 -23.42 10.81 0.28
C GLN A 116 -23.72 9.47 0.95
N SER A 117 -24.54 8.65 0.29
CA SER A 117 -24.81 7.27 0.71
C SER A 117 -23.76 6.32 0.14
N ILE A 118 -23.54 5.19 0.81
CA ILE A 118 -22.65 4.14 0.29
C ILE A 118 -23.26 3.46 -0.95
N VAL A 119 -24.59 3.45 -1.05
CA VAL A 119 -25.34 2.89 -2.18
C VAL A 119 -25.01 3.62 -3.48
N ASP A 120 -24.76 4.93 -3.42
CA ASP A 120 -24.44 5.76 -4.58
C ASP A 120 -23.01 5.50 -5.12
N LEU A 121 -22.18 4.81 -4.33
CA LEU A 121 -20.75 4.59 -4.62
C LEU A 121 -20.43 3.20 -5.16
N ALA A 122 -21.27 2.20 -4.86
CA ALA A 122 -20.96 0.79 -5.06
C ALA A 122 -20.68 0.38 -6.52
N SER A 123 -21.03 1.22 -7.51
CA SER A 123 -20.85 0.95 -8.94
C SER A 123 -19.72 1.73 -9.61
N ARG A 124 -18.91 2.49 -8.87
CA ARG A 124 -17.93 3.42 -9.47
C ARG A 124 -16.48 3.03 -9.18
N ASN A 125 -15.73 2.80 -10.25
CA ASN A 125 -14.31 2.40 -10.22
C ASN A 125 -13.33 3.54 -10.60
N TYR A 126 -13.84 4.72 -10.96
CA TYR A 126 -13.05 5.88 -11.40
C TYR A 126 -12.82 6.93 -10.32
N THR A 127 -13.33 6.67 -9.11
CA THR A 127 -13.15 7.58 -7.98
C THR A 127 -11.74 7.47 -7.42
N GLY A 128 -11.37 8.42 -6.55
CA GLY A 128 -10.11 8.36 -5.80
C GLY A 128 -10.13 7.37 -4.63
N GLY A 129 -11.23 6.63 -4.42
CA GLY A 129 -11.47 5.76 -3.27
C GLY A 129 -12.69 6.19 -2.46
N VAL A 130 -13.22 5.27 -1.65
CA VAL A 130 -14.45 5.48 -0.87
C VAL A 130 -14.24 5.80 0.62
N PHE A 131 -12.98 5.91 1.04
CA PHE A 131 -12.61 6.05 2.45
C PHE A 131 -13.26 7.30 3.07
N ASN A 132 -13.91 7.14 4.23
CA ASN A 132 -14.69 8.18 4.93
C ASN A 132 -15.75 8.90 4.08
N ARG A 133 -16.12 8.38 2.91
CA ARG A 133 -17.09 9.04 2.01
C ARG A 133 -18.52 8.87 2.51
N HIS A 134 -18.87 7.73 3.10
CA HIS A 134 -20.23 7.50 3.61
C HIS A 134 -20.61 8.48 4.74
N VAL A 135 -21.81 9.05 4.64
CA VAL A 135 -22.48 9.78 5.72
C VAL A 135 -23.75 9.01 6.05
N ASN A 136 -24.01 8.72 7.33
CA ASN A 136 -25.20 7.97 7.75
C ASN A 136 -26.50 8.76 7.49
N TRP A 137 -27.66 8.09 7.52
CA TRP A 137 -28.94 8.72 7.14
C TRP A 137 -29.28 9.97 7.96
N VAL A 138 -29.10 9.90 9.29
CA VAL A 138 -29.37 11.03 10.20
C VAL A 138 -28.49 12.23 9.84
N GLY A 139 -27.19 12.01 9.65
CA GLY A 139 -26.24 13.05 9.27
C GLY A 139 -26.55 13.65 7.91
N ARG A 140 -26.96 12.85 6.92
CA ARG A 140 -27.37 13.37 5.61
C ARG A 140 -28.61 14.25 5.71
N ALA A 141 -29.62 13.83 6.47
CA ALA A 141 -30.84 14.61 6.67
C ALA A 141 -30.54 15.93 7.40
N PHE A 142 -29.82 15.85 8.53
CA PHE A 142 -29.47 17.01 9.33
C PHE A 142 -28.65 18.04 8.55
N TRP A 143 -27.54 17.63 7.92
CA TRP A 143 -26.67 18.56 7.22
C TRP A 143 -27.32 19.17 5.98
N ARG A 144 -28.18 18.42 5.28
CA ARG A 144 -28.97 18.99 4.17
C ARG A 144 -29.87 20.11 4.67
N SER A 145 -30.66 19.86 5.71
CA SER A 145 -31.56 20.88 6.27
C SER A 145 -30.81 22.09 6.84
N TRP A 146 -29.65 21.86 7.47
CA TRP A 146 -28.82 22.93 8.00
C TRP A 146 -28.32 23.89 6.91
N PHE A 147 -27.75 23.35 5.83
CA PHE A 147 -27.24 24.17 4.73
C PHE A 147 -28.37 24.80 3.89
N ASP A 148 -29.52 24.14 3.78
CA ASP A 148 -30.70 24.68 3.09
C ASP A 148 -31.25 25.95 3.76
N ALA A 149 -31.11 26.07 5.10
CA ALA A 149 -31.46 27.30 5.82
C ALA A 149 -30.66 28.53 5.33
N ASP A 150 -29.43 28.32 4.86
CA ASP A 150 -28.56 29.34 4.26
C ASP A 150 -28.64 29.35 2.71
N ARG A 151 -29.60 28.62 2.12
CA ARG A 151 -29.78 28.43 0.67
C ARG A 151 -28.59 27.77 -0.03
N VAL A 152 -27.84 26.93 0.69
CA VAL A 152 -26.72 26.16 0.14
C VAL A 152 -27.17 24.72 -0.11
N ALA A 153 -27.09 24.28 -1.36
CA ALA A 153 -27.60 22.97 -1.77
C ALA A 153 -26.56 21.88 -1.58
N LEU A 154 -26.65 21.15 -0.46
CA LEU A 154 -25.72 20.07 -0.12
C LEU A 154 -26.14 18.73 -0.74
N ASP A 155 -25.44 18.29 -1.79
CA ASP A 155 -25.72 17.02 -2.46
C ASP A 155 -24.46 16.29 -2.96
N GLY A 156 -24.49 14.96 -2.95
CA GLY A 156 -23.41 14.10 -3.43
C GLY A 156 -23.17 14.21 -4.94
N ALA A 157 -24.21 14.52 -5.73
CA ALA A 157 -24.14 14.63 -7.18
C ALA A 157 -23.12 15.68 -7.66
N ARG A 158 -22.85 16.72 -6.86
CA ARG A 158 -21.85 17.76 -7.18
C ARG A 158 -20.45 17.19 -7.29
N ARG A 159 -20.03 16.42 -6.29
CA ARG A 159 -18.75 15.72 -6.30
C ARG A 159 -18.72 14.64 -7.37
N ASP A 160 -19.84 13.95 -7.56
CA ASP A 160 -19.95 12.88 -8.54
C ASP A 160 -19.77 13.35 -9.97
N TYR A 161 -20.39 14.48 -10.31
CA TYR A 161 -20.25 15.10 -11.62
C TYR A 161 -18.83 15.65 -11.83
N LEU A 162 -18.22 16.22 -10.79
CA LEU A 162 -16.82 16.64 -10.82
C LEU A 162 -15.88 15.46 -11.13
N GLU A 163 -16.03 14.34 -10.41
CA GLU A 163 -15.26 13.11 -10.64
C GLU A 163 -15.58 12.44 -11.98
N TYR A 164 -16.76 12.68 -12.57
CA TYR A 164 -17.12 12.21 -13.91
C TYR A 164 -16.50 13.07 -15.03
N ARG A 165 -16.35 14.37 -14.80
CA ARG A 165 -15.84 15.32 -15.80
C ARG A 165 -14.32 15.43 -15.84
N PHE A 166 -13.64 15.07 -14.76
CA PHE A 166 -12.19 15.17 -14.63
C PHE A 166 -11.56 13.83 -14.25
N GLY A 167 -10.30 13.62 -14.64
CA GLY A 167 -9.49 12.52 -14.14
C GLY A 167 -9.11 12.75 -12.68
N THR A 168 -9.41 11.80 -11.80
CA THR A 168 -9.12 11.94 -10.36
C THR A 168 -7.65 11.62 -10.08
N VAL A 169 -6.88 12.62 -9.63
CA VAL A 169 -5.48 12.43 -9.20
C VAL A 169 -5.45 12.05 -7.72
N ILE A 170 -6.03 12.89 -6.87
CA ILE A 170 -6.16 12.67 -5.43
C ILE A 170 -7.56 13.07 -5.00
N SER A 171 -8.17 12.27 -4.14
CA SER A 171 -9.41 12.61 -3.47
C SER A 171 -9.34 12.19 -2.01
N ALA A 172 -9.91 13.00 -1.11
CA ALA A 172 -10.02 12.65 0.30
C ALA A 172 -11.31 13.19 0.91
N SER A 173 -11.84 12.48 1.90
CA SER A 173 -13.04 12.88 2.64
C SER A 173 -12.72 12.99 4.12
N ALA A 174 -13.24 14.01 4.79
CA ALA A 174 -13.01 14.23 6.22
C ALA A 174 -14.23 14.89 6.90
N ARG A 175 -14.14 15.07 8.22
CA ARG A 175 -15.18 15.68 9.06
C ARG A 175 -14.57 16.84 9.84
N ASN A 176 -15.25 17.98 9.84
CA ASN A 176 -14.86 19.13 10.66
C ASN A 176 -15.59 19.08 12.01
N TYR A 177 -14.98 18.48 13.01
CA TYR A 177 -15.56 18.32 14.34
C TYR A 177 -15.63 19.61 15.16
N LEU A 178 -14.85 20.65 14.82
CA LEU A 178 -14.97 21.97 15.46
C LEU A 178 -16.35 22.59 15.21
N LEU A 179 -16.96 22.26 14.07
CA LEU A 179 -18.28 22.76 13.65
C LEU A 179 -19.35 21.66 13.71
N GLY A 180 -19.22 20.68 14.61
CA GLY A 180 -20.23 19.63 14.79
C GLY A 180 -20.08 18.40 13.90
N GLY A 181 -18.97 18.27 13.16
CA GLY A 181 -18.68 17.09 12.33
C GLY A 181 -19.10 17.25 10.87
N ILE A 182 -19.08 18.48 10.33
CA ILE A 182 -19.51 18.77 8.96
C ILE A 182 -18.68 17.95 7.95
N PRO A 183 -19.31 17.17 7.06
CA PRO A 183 -18.64 16.43 6.01
C PRO A 183 -18.12 17.33 4.88
N TYR A 184 -16.82 17.23 4.61
CA TYR A 184 -16.16 17.91 3.49
C TYR A 184 -15.22 16.97 2.72
N TYR A 185 -14.92 17.33 1.48
CA TYR A 185 -14.01 16.61 0.62
C TYR A 185 -12.94 17.53 0.03
N ILE A 186 -11.82 16.93 -0.33
CA ILE A 186 -10.73 17.52 -1.09
C ILE A 186 -10.62 16.71 -2.38
N PHE A 187 -10.60 17.40 -3.51
CA PHE A 187 -10.47 16.80 -4.83
C PHE A 187 -9.37 17.53 -5.59
N ILE A 188 -8.44 16.77 -6.15
CA ILE A 188 -7.43 17.23 -7.11
C ILE A 188 -7.64 16.39 -8.37
N GLY A 189 -7.94 17.08 -9.47
CA GLY A 189 -8.20 16.47 -10.76
C GLY A 189 -7.36 17.07 -11.87
N CYS A 190 -7.41 16.40 -13.01
CA CYS A 190 -6.79 16.83 -14.26
C CYS A 190 -7.77 16.59 -15.43
N GLN A 191 -7.36 16.92 -16.64
CA GLN A 191 -8.15 16.61 -17.83
C GLN A 191 -8.48 15.11 -17.91
N LYS A 192 -9.73 14.79 -18.28
CA LYS A 192 -10.23 13.40 -18.38
C LYS A 192 -9.50 12.60 -19.45
N GLU A 193 -9.10 13.26 -20.53
CA GLU A 193 -8.27 12.67 -21.58
C GLU A 193 -6.81 12.70 -21.14
N ILE A 194 -6.16 11.53 -21.07
CA ILE A 194 -4.74 11.46 -20.73
C ILE A 194 -3.96 12.04 -21.91
N TYR A 195 -3.33 13.20 -21.74
CA TYR A 195 -2.43 13.73 -22.76
C TYR A 195 -1.02 13.22 -22.49
N GLY A 196 -0.56 12.27 -23.31
CA GLY A 196 0.87 12.17 -23.60
C GLY A 196 1.29 13.39 -24.42
N ASN A 197 2.52 13.88 -24.28
CA ASN A 197 3.10 15.03 -25.00
C ASN A 197 3.20 14.87 -26.54
N GLN A 198 2.14 14.42 -27.21
CA GLN A 198 2.05 14.22 -28.65
C GLN A 198 0.73 14.84 -29.15
N PRO A 199 0.69 15.41 -30.37
CA PRO A 199 -0.56 15.78 -31.00
C PRO A 199 -1.26 14.49 -31.44
N ASN A 200 -2.33 14.09 -30.74
CA ASN A 200 -3.20 12.94 -31.01
C ASN A 200 -2.62 11.51 -30.78
N PRO A 201 -2.14 11.13 -29.59
CA PRO A 201 -2.13 9.71 -29.23
C PRO A 201 -3.58 9.26 -28.98
N SER A 202 -4.01 8.16 -29.60
CA SER A 202 -5.31 7.58 -29.29
C SER A 202 -5.34 7.12 -27.82
N SER A 203 -6.47 7.28 -27.10
CA SER A 203 -6.60 6.81 -25.69
C SER A 203 -6.21 5.34 -25.53
N LYS A 204 -6.35 4.56 -26.61
CA LYS A 204 -5.92 3.16 -26.72
C LYS A 204 -4.41 2.97 -26.61
N GLU A 205 -3.60 3.77 -27.28
CA GLU A 205 -2.13 3.69 -27.21
C GLU A 205 -1.58 3.99 -25.81
N ILE A 206 -2.23 4.90 -25.07
CA ILE A 206 -1.84 5.24 -23.70
C ILE A 206 -2.16 4.09 -22.76
N VAL A 207 -3.36 3.53 -22.89
CA VAL A 207 -3.77 2.34 -22.14
C VAL A 207 -2.85 1.15 -22.45
N GLU A 208 -2.44 0.96 -23.69
CA GLU A 208 -1.48 -0.07 -24.09
C GLU A 208 -0.06 0.17 -23.53
N LYS A 209 0.42 1.43 -23.50
CA LYS A 209 1.70 1.77 -22.85
C LYS A 209 1.67 1.52 -21.35
N LEU A 210 0.56 1.85 -20.69
CA LEU A 210 0.37 1.60 -19.26
C LEU A 210 0.26 0.11 -18.97
N ASP A 211 -0.51 -0.63 -19.76
CA ASP A 211 -0.58 -2.09 -19.69
C ASP A 211 0.82 -2.71 -19.81
N ALA A 212 1.61 -2.27 -20.80
CA ALA A 212 2.99 -2.71 -20.99
C ALA A 212 3.91 -2.36 -19.80
N ALA A 213 3.66 -1.26 -19.10
CA ALA A 213 4.37 -0.94 -17.86
C ALA A 213 3.97 -1.89 -16.71
N TYR A 214 2.74 -2.42 -16.71
CA TYR A 214 2.20 -3.27 -15.66
C TYR A 214 2.41 -4.78 -15.87
N THR A 215 2.42 -5.27 -17.11
CA THR A 215 2.45 -6.72 -17.46
C THR A 215 3.80 -7.24 -17.95
N GLU A 216 4.85 -6.40 -17.91
CA GLU A 216 6.15 -6.67 -18.54
C GLU A 216 6.08 -6.62 -20.09
N SER A 217 6.27 -5.43 -20.68
CA SER A 217 6.25 -5.23 -22.14
C SER A 217 7.06 -6.27 -22.95
N PRO A 218 6.47 -6.93 -23.97
CA PRO A 218 7.21 -7.70 -24.97
C PRO A 218 7.98 -6.82 -25.98
N TYR A 219 7.75 -5.49 -26.00
CA TYR A 219 8.40 -4.57 -26.93
C TYR A 219 9.76 -4.03 -26.43
N LEU A 220 10.06 -4.18 -25.15
CA LEU A 220 11.34 -3.78 -24.53
C LEU A 220 12.22 -4.97 -24.14
N ALA A 221 11.86 -6.19 -24.56
CA ALA A 221 12.77 -7.33 -24.43
C ALA A 221 13.97 -7.11 -25.36
N PRO A 222 15.23 -7.29 -24.90
CA PRO A 222 16.38 -7.29 -25.78
C PRO A 222 16.15 -8.30 -26.91
N ALA A 223 16.55 -7.97 -28.14
CA ALA A 223 16.32 -8.74 -29.36
C ALA A 223 16.70 -10.24 -29.27
N ASN A 224 17.51 -10.61 -28.28
CA ASN A 224 17.91 -11.98 -27.99
C ASN A 224 16.79 -12.84 -27.36
N HIS A 225 15.79 -12.27 -26.69
CA HIS A 225 14.73 -13.05 -26.04
C HIS A 225 13.63 -13.53 -27.00
N ARG A 226 13.52 -12.89 -28.18
CA ARG A 226 12.54 -13.29 -29.22
C ARG A 226 12.88 -14.59 -29.92
N LYS A 227 14.12 -15.10 -29.82
CA LYS A 227 14.54 -16.31 -30.52
C LYS A 227 14.05 -17.61 -29.88
N ASP A 228 13.62 -17.57 -28.61
CA ASP A 228 13.28 -18.77 -27.82
C ASP A 228 11.77 -18.94 -27.54
N VAL A 229 10.91 -18.05 -28.05
CA VAL A 229 9.47 -18.03 -27.74
C VAL A 229 8.69 -18.78 -28.83
N SER A 230 7.95 -19.82 -28.45
CA SER A 230 7.07 -20.56 -29.37
C SER A 230 5.85 -19.72 -29.78
N MET A 231 5.31 -19.94 -30.99
CA MET A 231 4.12 -19.23 -31.49
C MET A 231 2.88 -19.34 -30.57
N ALA A 232 2.76 -20.43 -29.79
CA ALA A 232 1.69 -20.60 -28.81
C ALA A 232 1.86 -19.68 -27.59
N LEU A 233 3.11 -19.46 -27.16
CA LEU A 233 3.45 -18.52 -26.09
C LEU A 233 3.25 -17.08 -26.56
N GLU A 234 3.55 -16.75 -27.82
CA GLU A 234 3.24 -15.42 -28.40
C GLU A 234 1.73 -15.12 -28.39
N LYS A 235 0.89 -16.12 -28.68
CA LYS A 235 -0.57 -15.98 -28.65
C LYS A 235 -1.10 -15.82 -27.22
N GLN A 236 -0.59 -16.58 -26.25
CA GLN A 236 -0.95 -16.42 -24.84
C GLN A 236 -0.49 -15.07 -24.27
N VAL A 237 0.72 -14.62 -24.60
CA VAL A 237 1.25 -13.31 -24.18
C VAL A 237 0.41 -12.16 -24.73
N ALA A 238 -0.16 -12.30 -25.93
CA ALA A 238 -1.07 -11.30 -26.50
C ALA A 238 -2.41 -11.18 -25.74
N GLU A 239 -2.80 -12.22 -24.99
CA GLU A 239 -4.05 -12.29 -24.21
C GLU A 239 -3.89 -11.87 -22.74
N ILE A 240 -2.67 -11.90 -22.18
CA ILE A 240 -2.45 -11.49 -20.78
C ILE A 240 -2.57 -9.96 -20.67
N ARG A 241 -3.59 -9.50 -19.94
CA ARG A 241 -3.87 -8.07 -19.70
C ARG A 241 -3.88 -7.75 -18.20
N SER A 242 -3.46 -6.53 -17.87
CA SER A 242 -3.55 -6.04 -16.50
C SER A 242 -5.00 -5.74 -16.10
N LYS A 243 -5.28 -5.82 -14.80
CA LYS A 243 -6.54 -5.31 -14.19
C LYS A 243 -6.83 -3.86 -14.57
N ALA A 244 -5.77 -3.06 -14.65
CA ALA A 244 -5.85 -1.67 -15.05
C ALA A 244 -6.39 -1.59 -16.49
N TYR A 245 -5.84 -2.36 -17.43
CA TYR A 245 -6.28 -2.40 -18.82
C TYR A 245 -7.74 -2.84 -18.95
N GLU A 246 -8.14 -3.93 -18.29
CA GLU A 246 -9.53 -4.42 -18.32
C GLU A 246 -10.52 -3.35 -17.83
N SER A 247 -10.20 -2.71 -16.70
CA SER A 247 -11.01 -1.62 -16.12
C SER A 247 -11.05 -0.39 -17.03
N ALA A 248 -9.92 -0.05 -17.67
CA ALA A 248 -9.85 1.05 -18.63
C ALA A 248 -10.73 0.80 -19.86
N VAL A 249 -10.72 -0.42 -20.43
CA VAL A 249 -11.56 -0.77 -21.57
C VAL A 249 -13.05 -0.64 -21.21
N ILE A 250 -13.47 -1.17 -20.06
CA ILE A 250 -14.85 -1.04 -19.58
C ILE A 250 -15.25 0.43 -19.42
N ASN A 251 -14.37 1.25 -18.83
CA ASN A 251 -14.68 2.67 -18.62
C ASN A 251 -14.74 3.46 -19.93
N LEU A 252 -13.80 3.24 -20.84
CA LEU A 252 -13.77 3.92 -22.14
C LEU A 252 -14.98 3.55 -23.00
N THR A 253 -15.40 2.28 -23.00
CA THR A 253 -16.59 1.81 -23.73
C THR A 253 -17.90 2.37 -23.17
N THR A 254 -17.93 2.73 -21.89
CA THR A 254 -19.09 3.32 -21.20
C THR A 254 -19.00 4.84 -21.02
N ASN A 255 -18.00 5.49 -21.63
CA ASN A 255 -17.70 6.93 -21.49
C ASN A 255 -17.50 7.39 -20.02
N LEU A 256 -17.01 6.50 -19.17
CA LEU A 256 -16.58 6.81 -17.81
C LEU A 256 -15.10 7.24 -17.80
N PRO A 257 -14.66 8.07 -16.85
CA PRO A 257 -13.25 8.36 -16.66
C PRO A 257 -12.46 7.09 -16.34
N LEU A 258 -11.17 7.09 -16.64
CA LEU A 258 -10.29 6.01 -16.21
C LEU A 258 -10.16 5.94 -14.68
N PRO A 259 -9.79 4.79 -14.11
CA PRO A 259 -9.45 4.70 -12.69
C PRO A 259 -8.39 5.70 -12.24
N SER A 260 -8.44 6.14 -10.98
CA SER A 260 -7.49 7.14 -10.44
C SER A 260 -6.02 6.72 -10.56
N SER A 261 -5.72 5.42 -10.63
CA SER A 261 -4.37 4.89 -10.88
C SER A 261 -3.74 5.34 -12.20
N PHE A 262 -4.56 5.75 -13.18
CA PHE A 262 -4.10 6.19 -14.49
C PHE A 262 -3.61 7.65 -14.50
N TYR A 263 -4.02 8.45 -13.52
CA TYR A 263 -3.66 9.87 -13.42
C TYR A 263 -2.59 10.14 -12.34
N GLN A 264 -1.98 9.09 -11.80
CA GLN A 264 -0.92 9.20 -10.81
C GLN A 264 0.43 9.44 -11.48
N ASN A 265 1.33 10.13 -10.76
CA ASN A 265 2.68 10.42 -11.24
C ASN A 265 3.57 9.16 -11.31
N HIS A 266 3.23 8.11 -10.55
CA HIS A 266 4.01 6.89 -10.43
C HIS A 266 3.18 5.64 -10.76
N HIS A 267 3.78 4.70 -11.48
CA HIS A 267 3.12 3.45 -11.91
C HIS A 267 3.49 2.22 -11.06
N TRP A 268 4.03 2.46 -9.88
CA TRP A 268 4.40 1.45 -8.90
C TRP A 268 3.19 0.70 -8.28
N ARG A 269 2.03 1.34 -8.07
CA ARG A 269 0.83 0.77 -7.46
C ARG A 269 -0.12 0.36 -8.57
N ILE A 270 -0.43 -0.93 -8.64
CA ILE A 270 -1.37 -1.47 -9.63
C ILE A 270 -2.80 -1.18 -9.21
N TYR A 271 -3.66 -0.91 -10.19
CA TYR A 271 -5.10 -0.78 -9.97
C TYR A 271 -5.67 -2.04 -9.30
N TYR A 272 -6.49 -1.82 -8.26
CA TYR A 272 -7.31 -2.85 -7.62
C TYR A 272 -8.68 -2.25 -7.29
N ASN A 273 -9.68 -3.11 -7.15
CA ASN A 273 -11.02 -2.71 -6.73
C ASN A 273 -11.10 -2.76 -5.19
N ASP A 274 -11.18 -1.60 -4.54
CA ASP A 274 -11.19 -1.44 -3.07
C ASP A 274 -12.51 -1.89 -2.42
N MET A 275 -13.56 -2.13 -3.21
CA MET A 275 -14.89 -2.55 -2.73
C MET A 275 -15.05 -4.07 -2.58
N LEU A 276 -14.12 -4.87 -3.11
CA LEU A 276 -14.21 -6.33 -3.03
C LEU A 276 -14.07 -6.80 -1.58
N THR A 277 -14.90 -7.76 -1.17
CA THR A 277 -14.88 -8.36 0.18
C THR A 277 -13.50 -8.86 0.58
N LYS A 278 -12.76 -9.44 -0.36
CA LYS A 278 -11.38 -9.92 -0.13
C LYS A 278 -10.40 -8.81 0.27
N HIS A 279 -10.68 -7.55 -0.07
CA HIS A 279 -9.86 -6.40 0.29
C HIS A 279 -10.39 -5.66 1.53
N THR A 280 -11.70 -5.68 1.76
CA THR A 280 -12.34 -4.99 2.90
C THR A 280 -12.33 -5.80 4.19
N GLN A 281 -12.12 -7.12 4.13
CA GLN A 281 -12.10 -8.03 5.29
C GLN A 281 -11.12 -7.65 6.41
N PHE A 282 -10.10 -6.82 6.11
CA PHE A 282 -9.09 -6.38 7.07
C PHE A 282 -9.47 -5.13 7.88
N GLY A 283 -10.65 -4.54 7.63
CA GLY A 283 -11.13 -3.40 8.41
C GLY A 283 -10.26 -2.13 8.30
N ASN A 284 -9.63 -1.92 7.14
CA ASN A 284 -8.65 -0.84 6.91
C ASN A 284 -7.48 -0.85 7.90
N GLU A 285 -7.01 -2.03 8.28
CA GLU A 285 -5.87 -2.18 9.17
C GLU A 285 -4.82 -3.13 8.59
N TYR A 286 -3.56 -2.72 8.62
CA TYR A 286 -2.45 -3.61 8.27
C TYR A 286 -2.04 -4.44 9.49
N ILE A 287 -1.49 -5.62 9.25
CA ILE A 287 -1.14 -6.53 10.34
C ILE A 287 0.22 -6.12 10.95
N TYR A 288 1.22 -5.88 10.11
CA TYR A 288 2.60 -5.67 10.55
C TYR A 288 3.16 -4.32 10.12
N ALA A 289 3.73 -3.56 11.07
CA ALA A 289 4.43 -2.30 10.77
C ALA A 289 5.89 -2.51 10.30
N PHE A 290 6.40 -3.74 10.42
CA PHE A 290 7.75 -4.17 10.08
C PHE A 290 7.76 -5.67 9.74
N THR A 291 8.78 -6.13 9.03
CA THR A 291 8.91 -7.51 8.56
C THR A 291 9.62 -8.39 9.61
N TRP A 292 9.23 -9.66 9.73
CA TRP A 292 9.74 -10.66 10.68
C TRP A 292 10.65 -11.70 10.01
N GLU A 293 11.29 -11.33 8.91
CA GLU A 293 12.08 -12.23 8.09
C GLU A 293 13.43 -11.58 7.79
N ASP A 294 14.51 -12.32 8.04
CA ASP A 294 15.86 -11.79 7.92
C ASP A 294 16.31 -11.63 6.47
N PRO A 295 16.40 -10.38 5.93
CA PRO A 295 16.79 -10.18 4.54
C PRO A 295 18.26 -10.53 4.28
N ARG A 296 19.12 -10.60 5.32
CA ARG A 296 20.52 -11.05 5.15
C ARG A 296 20.58 -12.52 4.74
N VAL A 297 19.69 -13.34 5.30
CA VAL A 297 19.58 -14.75 4.92
C VAL A 297 18.97 -14.89 3.53
N ASP A 298 17.96 -14.07 3.20
CA ASP A 298 17.36 -14.04 1.87
C ASP A 298 18.41 -13.73 0.81
N ASN A 299 19.20 -12.67 0.99
CA ASN A 299 20.26 -12.32 0.04
C ASN A 299 21.31 -13.43 -0.12
N ARG A 300 21.76 -14.03 0.99
CA ARG A 300 22.74 -15.14 0.94
C ARG A 300 22.22 -16.35 0.17
N LEU A 301 20.93 -16.67 0.31
CA LEU A 301 20.31 -17.85 -0.29
C LEU A 301 19.90 -17.60 -1.75
N LEU A 302 19.38 -16.42 -2.05
CA LEU A 302 18.82 -16.06 -3.35
C LEU A 302 19.88 -15.54 -4.31
N ASN A 303 20.96 -14.91 -3.80
CA ASN A 303 22.00 -14.27 -4.60
C ASN A 303 21.39 -13.37 -5.70
N ILE A 304 20.68 -12.33 -5.26
CA ILE A 304 19.90 -11.44 -6.13
C ILE A 304 20.84 -10.62 -7.02
N GLY A 305 20.57 -10.62 -8.32
CA GLY A 305 21.28 -9.84 -9.33
C GLY A 305 20.36 -9.01 -10.22
N SER A 306 20.96 -8.29 -11.18
CA SER A 306 20.23 -7.34 -12.04
C SER A 306 19.30 -7.98 -13.05
N ASP A 307 19.49 -9.27 -13.37
CA ASP A 307 18.62 -10.00 -14.29
C ASP A 307 17.41 -10.65 -13.58
N ASP A 308 17.31 -10.52 -12.26
CA ASP A 308 16.25 -11.16 -11.49
C ASP A 308 14.92 -10.43 -11.60
N VAL A 309 13.87 -11.23 -11.79
CA VAL A 309 12.46 -10.83 -11.70
C VAL A 309 11.89 -11.56 -10.49
N ILE A 310 11.61 -10.79 -9.45
CA ILE A 310 11.29 -11.30 -8.12
C ILE A 310 9.80 -11.12 -7.88
N LEU A 311 9.11 -12.18 -7.47
CA LEU A 311 7.80 -12.09 -6.83
C LEU A 311 7.96 -12.29 -5.33
N ALA A 312 7.44 -11.39 -4.51
CA ALA A 312 7.57 -11.47 -3.05
C ALA A 312 6.33 -10.93 -2.34
N ILE A 313 5.98 -11.54 -1.21
CA ILE A 313 4.91 -11.01 -0.34
C ILE A 313 5.32 -9.64 0.20
N THR A 314 4.43 -8.65 0.13
CA THR A 314 4.75 -7.27 0.54
C THR A 314 5.07 -7.20 2.03
N SER A 315 4.21 -7.76 2.90
CA SER A 315 4.32 -7.59 4.35
C SER A 315 4.40 -6.09 4.68
N ALA A 316 5.33 -5.66 5.53
CA ALA A 316 5.56 -4.24 5.80
C ALA A 316 6.40 -3.53 4.72
N GLY A 317 6.86 -4.23 3.68
CA GLY A 317 7.69 -3.68 2.60
C GLY A 317 9.19 -3.59 2.90
N ASP A 318 9.67 -4.03 4.08
CA ASP A 318 11.08 -3.89 4.46
C ASP A 318 11.99 -4.75 3.57
N ASN A 319 11.63 -6.02 3.34
CA ASN A 319 12.43 -6.92 2.49
C ASN A 319 12.34 -6.53 1.01
N ILE A 320 11.20 -5.97 0.55
CA ILE A 320 11.07 -5.42 -0.80
C ILE A 320 12.10 -4.31 -1.03
N LEU A 321 12.23 -3.40 -0.07
CA LEU A 321 13.22 -2.32 -0.12
C LEU A 321 14.66 -2.84 0.03
N ASP A 322 14.88 -3.94 0.75
CA ASP A 322 16.18 -4.62 0.75
C ASP A 322 16.52 -5.19 -0.62
N TYR A 323 15.61 -5.92 -1.26
CA TYR A 323 15.82 -6.52 -2.57
C TYR A 323 16.11 -5.47 -3.65
N LEU A 324 15.41 -4.33 -3.62
CA LEU A 324 15.63 -3.23 -4.57
C LEU A 324 17.04 -2.63 -4.47
N GLN A 325 17.71 -2.75 -3.32
CA GLN A 325 19.11 -2.32 -3.19
C GLN A 325 20.09 -3.17 -4.01
N TYR A 326 19.69 -4.31 -4.56
CA TYR A 326 20.52 -5.11 -5.47
C TYR A 326 20.25 -4.81 -6.95
N ASN A 327 19.42 -3.80 -7.25
CA ASN A 327 19.00 -3.40 -8.60
C ASN A 327 18.44 -4.56 -9.47
N PRO A 328 17.54 -5.41 -8.95
CA PRO A 328 16.89 -6.44 -9.76
C PRO A 328 16.12 -5.79 -10.91
N ARG A 329 15.93 -6.53 -12.01
CA ARG A 329 15.17 -6.06 -13.17
C ARG A 329 13.76 -5.63 -12.77
N ARG A 330 13.11 -6.41 -11.91
CA ARG A 330 11.75 -6.15 -11.43
C ARG A 330 11.46 -6.83 -10.09
N VAL A 331 10.67 -6.17 -9.26
CA VAL A 331 10.11 -6.73 -8.03
C VAL A 331 8.59 -6.55 -8.06
N HIS A 332 7.87 -7.67 -8.03
CA HIS A 332 6.43 -7.75 -7.82
C HIS A 332 6.16 -7.99 -6.33
N ALA A 333 5.83 -6.93 -5.61
CA ALA A 333 5.35 -6.99 -4.23
C ALA A 333 3.85 -7.33 -4.23
N VAL A 334 3.45 -8.39 -3.54
CA VAL A 334 2.08 -8.92 -3.56
C VAL A 334 1.52 -8.98 -2.15
N ASP A 335 0.34 -8.42 -1.93
CA ASP A 335 -0.40 -8.56 -0.68
C ASP A 335 -1.89 -8.51 -0.93
N LEU A 336 -2.66 -9.31 -0.19
CA LEU A 336 -4.12 -9.25 -0.26
C LEU A 336 -4.67 -8.02 0.47
N ASN A 337 -3.98 -7.56 1.52
CA ASN A 337 -4.40 -6.45 2.33
C ASN A 337 -3.94 -5.11 1.70
N PRO A 338 -4.87 -4.24 1.26
CA PRO A 338 -4.51 -2.97 0.63
C PRO A 338 -3.65 -2.06 1.53
N THR A 339 -3.84 -2.14 2.84
CA THR A 339 -3.18 -1.28 3.83
C THR A 339 -1.73 -1.65 4.09
N GLN A 340 -1.35 -2.93 3.95
CA GLN A 340 0.06 -3.34 3.93
C GLN A 340 0.78 -2.69 2.75
N ASN A 341 0.15 -2.74 1.58
CA ASN A 341 0.67 -2.08 0.40
C ASN A 341 0.71 -0.54 0.54
N HIS A 342 -0.22 0.09 1.28
CA HIS A 342 -0.14 1.53 1.58
C HIS A 342 1.08 1.89 2.44
N LEU A 343 1.56 0.98 3.30
CA LEU A 343 2.79 1.17 4.08
C LEU A 343 4.05 1.08 3.22
N LEU A 344 4.13 0.11 2.31
CA LEU A 344 5.21 0.10 1.32
C LEU A 344 5.18 1.39 0.49
N GLU A 345 4.01 1.79 -0.01
CA GLU A 345 3.84 2.98 -0.82
C GLU A 345 4.28 4.27 -0.09
N LEU A 346 3.99 4.40 1.21
CA LEU A 346 4.48 5.51 2.03
C LEU A 346 6.01 5.54 2.13
N LYS A 347 6.66 4.38 2.31
CA LYS A 347 8.12 4.29 2.36
C LYS A 347 8.75 4.73 1.05
N VAL A 348 8.21 4.25 -0.07
CA VAL A 348 8.74 4.58 -1.40
C VAL A 348 8.48 6.06 -1.76
N ALA A 349 7.34 6.62 -1.35
CA ALA A 349 7.04 8.06 -1.50
C ALA A 349 8.05 8.90 -0.71
N SER A 350 8.39 8.44 0.49
CA SER A 350 9.33 9.13 1.38
C SER A 350 10.76 9.11 0.83
N PHE A 351 11.22 8.02 0.21
CA PHE A 351 12.50 8.02 -0.50
C PHE A 351 12.53 9.00 -1.67
N THR A 352 11.39 9.16 -2.36
CA THR A 352 11.29 10.05 -3.53
C THR A 352 11.26 11.53 -3.13
N ALA A 353 10.60 11.87 -2.01
CA ALA A 353 10.25 13.25 -1.68
C ALA A 353 11.03 13.85 -0.49
N LEU A 354 11.54 13.03 0.42
CA LEU A 354 12.06 13.51 1.71
C LEU A 354 13.58 13.35 1.81
N GLY A 355 14.19 14.25 2.58
CA GLY A 355 15.57 14.07 3.02
C GLY A 355 15.68 13.02 4.13
N TYR A 356 16.88 12.44 4.28
CA TYR A 356 17.13 11.33 5.22
C TYR A 356 16.73 11.64 6.66
N ARG A 357 16.82 12.91 7.10
CA ARG A 357 16.46 13.31 8.47
C ARG A 357 14.98 13.03 8.77
N ASP A 358 14.10 13.44 7.88
CA ASP A 358 12.66 13.33 8.09
C ASP A 358 12.20 11.90 7.78
N PHE A 359 12.82 11.25 6.79
CA PHE A 359 12.68 9.80 6.56
C PHE A 359 13.02 8.97 7.81
N TRP A 360 14.16 9.25 8.46
CA TRP A 360 14.57 8.54 9.68
C TRP A 360 13.63 8.78 10.85
N LYS A 361 13.07 9.98 11.00
CA LYS A 361 12.08 10.23 12.04
C LYS A 361 10.84 9.36 11.84
N ILE A 362 10.32 9.29 10.61
CA ILE A 362 9.12 8.51 10.29
C ILE A 362 9.36 7.00 10.49
N PHE A 363 10.43 6.43 9.94
CA PHE A 363 10.66 4.97 9.92
C PHE A 363 11.82 4.47 10.79
N GLY A 364 12.62 5.33 11.38
CA GLY A 364 13.62 4.97 12.39
C GLY A 364 13.04 5.13 13.78
N GLU A 365 12.52 6.32 14.07
CA GLU A 365 11.92 6.65 15.37
C GLU A 365 10.43 6.30 15.45
N GLY A 366 9.77 6.04 14.32
CA GLY A 366 8.33 5.76 14.25
C GLY A 366 7.47 7.01 14.41
N LYS A 367 8.05 8.21 14.48
CA LYS A 367 7.38 9.45 14.88
C LYS A 367 7.88 10.67 14.15
N HIS A 368 6.97 11.55 13.76
CA HIS A 368 7.32 12.83 13.18
C HIS A 368 6.24 13.89 13.50
N PRO A 369 6.55 14.95 14.27
CA PRO A 369 5.55 15.91 14.76
C PRO A 369 4.78 16.62 13.65
N ASN A 370 5.43 16.85 12.49
CA ASN A 370 4.82 17.50 11.33
C ASN A 370 4.47 16.49 10.22
N PHE A 371 4.23 15.21 10.55
CA PHE A 371 3.96 14.18 9.53
C PHE A 371 2.78 14.54 8.64
N ARG A 372 1.68 15.05 9.21
CA ARG A 372 0.51 15.48 8.45
C ARG A 372 0.86 16.58 7.42
N GLU A 373 1.70 17.53 7.79
CA GLU A 373 2.14 18.59 6.88
C GLU A 373 2.97 18.00 5.74
N LEU A 374 3.99 17.19 6.06
CA LEU A 374 4.81 16.48 5.06
C LEU A 374 3.96 15.62 4.12
N LEU A 375 2.94 14.95 4.66
CA LEU A 375 2.02 14.13 3.89
C LEU A 375 1.30 14.95 2.82
N ILE A 376 0.83 16.14 3.17
CA ILE A 376 0.09 17.02 2.27
C ILE A 376 1.04 17.72 1.28
N SER A 377 2.14 18.31 1.77
CA SER A 377 3.00 19.20 0.98
C SER A 377 4.06 18.49 0.14
N HIS A 378 4.54 17.31 0.56
CA HIS A 378 5.64 16.61 -0.11
C HIS A 378 5.27 15.21 -0.59
N LEU A 379 4.54 14.42 0.21
CA LEU A 379 4.29 13.00 -0.12
C LEU A 379 3.10 12.80 -1.04
N SER A 380 2.07 13.66 -0.97
CA SER A 380 0.81 13.50 -1.71
C SER A 380 0.99 13.30 -3.23
N PRO A 381 1.89 14.00 -3.96
CA PRO A 381 2.07 13.78 -5.39
C PRO A 381 2.67 12.42 -5.74
N HIS A 382 3.21 11.72 -4.74
CA HIS A 382 3.87 10.44 -4.88
C HIS A 382 3.06 9.33 -4.21
N LEU A 383 1.78 9.53 -3.91
CA LEU A 383 0.91 8.50 -3.34
C LEU A 383 -0.31 8.30 -4.24
N SER A 384 -0.80 7.06 -4.30
CA SER A 384 -2.14 6.80 -4.80
C SER A 384 -3.17 7.47 -3.92
N SER A 385 -4.30 7.83 -4.52
CA SER A 385 -5.41 8.48 -3.81
C SER A 385 -5.89 7.65 -2.60
N HIS A 386 -5.89 6.32 -2.70
CA HIS A 386 -6.22 5.41 -1.60
C HIS A 386 -5.19 5.49 -0.46
N ALA A 387 -3.90 5.40 -0.78
CA ALA A 387 -2.84 5.49 0.23
C ALA A 387 -2.83 6.85 0.92
N PHE A 388 -3.01 7.93 0.16
CA PHE A 388 -3.12 9.28 0.71
C PHE A 388 -4.28 9.40 1.70
N GLN A 389 -5.48 8.92 1.35
CA GLN A 389 -6.64 8.92 2.27
C GLN A 389 -6.36 8.16 3.56
N TYR A 390 -5.81 6.95 3.43
CA TYR A 390 -5.45 6.12 4.57
C TYR A 390 -4.50 6.87 5.52
N TRP A 391 -3.40 7.42 5.00
CA TRP A 391 -2.40 8.11 5.82
C TRP A 391 -2.87 9.47 6.32
N LEU A 392 -3.80 10.13 5.64
CA LEU A 392 -4.38 11.39 6.10
C LEU A 392 -5.22 11.17 7.36
N ASP A 393 -6.00 10.08 7.39
CA ASP A 393 -6.80 9.65 8.54
C ASP A 393 -5.91 9.17 9.70
N HIS A 394 -4.86 8.40 9.39
CA HIS A 394 -3.94 7.84 10.37
C HIS A 394 -2.79 8.77 10.76
N SER A 395 -2.77 10.01 10.25
CA SER A 395 -1.67 10.98 10.42
C SER A 395 -1.33 11.27 11.89
N ASN A 396 -2.32 11.20 12.78
CA ASN A 396 -2.14 11.39 14.22
C ASN A 396 -1.30 10.29 14.87
N SER A 397 -1.31 9.07 14.35
CA SER A 397 -0.54 7.97 14.93
C SER A 397 0.97 8.25 14.88
N ILE A 398 1.46 8.84 13.80
CA ILE A 398 2.88 9.19 13.61
C ILE A 398 3.19 10.58 14.19
N SER A 399 2.22 11.51 14.18
CA SER A 399 2.39 12.88 14.69
C SER A 399 2.28 13.00 16.22
N ALA A 400 1.73 12.01 16.90
CA ALA A 400 1.48 12.06 18.33
C ALA A 400 2.77 12.24 19.16
N ARG A 401 2.73 13.20 20.09
CA ARG A 401 3.82 13.42 21.05
C ARG A 401 3.96 12.25 22.03
N SER A 402 2.84 11.72 22.52
CA SER A 402 2.77 10.54 23.40
C SER A 402 2.72 9.22 22.61
N GLY A 403 2.84 8.09 23.30
CA GLY A 403 2.82 6.77 22.67
C GLY A 403 4.12 6.41 21.94
N VAL A 404 4.04 5.51 20.97
CA VAL A 404 5.23 4.88 20.33
C VAL A 404 5.17 4.99 18.80
N GLY A 405 4.20 5.75 18.28
CA GLY A 405 4.14 6.07 16.86
C GLY A 405 3.75 4.87 16.00
N LEU A 406 4.35 4.80 14.82
CA LEU A 406 4.11 3.78 13.78
C LEU A 406 4.13 2.34 14.33
N TYR A 407 5.08 2.02 15.21
CA TYR A 407 5.31 0.64 15.67
C TYR A 407 4.34 0.14 16.75
N GLU A 408 3.40 0.98 17.17
CA GLU A 408 2.24 0.57 17.98
C GLU A 408 0.91 0.77 17.24
N THR A 409 0.95 0.64 15.91
CA THR A 409 -0.22 0.61 15.04
C THR A 409 -0.32 -0.73 14.30
N GLY A 410 -1.43 -0.95 13.58
CA GLY A 410 -1.73 -2.24 12.96
C GLY A 410 -2.07 -3.35 13.95
N GLY A 411 -2.29 -4.57 13.45
CA GLY A 411 -2.63 -5.75 14.27
C GLY A 411 -1.55 -6.15 15.28
N SER A 412 -0.28 -6.09 14.89
CA SER A 412 0.87 -6.42 15.74
C SER A 412 0.98 -5.57 17.01
N ARG A 413 0.34 -4.38 17.06
CA ARG A 413 0.31 -3.52 18.26
C ARG A 413 -0.21 -4.23 19.49
N TYR A 414 -1.19 -5.13 19.35
CA TYR A 414 -1.84 -5.76 20.50
C TYR A 414 -0.86 -6.66 21.25
N ALA A 415 -0.12 -7.50 20.51
CA ALA A 415 0.92 -8.35 21.07
C ALA A 415 2.07 -7.53 21.68
N ILE A 416 2.54 -6.50 20.96
CA ILE A 416 3.64 -5.64 21.44
C ILE A 416 3.24 -4.90 22.72
N LYS A 417 2.05 -4.28 22.76
CA LYS A 417 1.54 -3.58 23.94
C LYS A 417 1.36 -4.53 25.12
N MET A 418 0.83 -5.73 24.89
CA MET A 418 0.69 -6.75 25.94
C MET A 418 2.05 -7.09 26.57
N VAL A 419 3.06 -7.40 25.76
CA VAL A 419 4.42 -7.74 26.26
C VAL A 419 5.04 -6.58 27.05
N ARG A 420 4.94 -5.35 26.54
CA ARG A 420 5.48 -4.16 27.22
C ARG A 420 4.74 -3.83 28.52
N TYR A 421 3.42 -4.03 28.54
CA TYR A 421 2.61 -3.85 29.73
C TYR A 421 2.98 -4.86 30.82
N LEU A 422 3.21 -6.13 30.44
CA LEU A 422 3.70 -7.16 31.35
C LEU A 422 5.07 -6.79 31.95
N PHE A 423 6.02 -6.32 31.15
CA PHE A 423 7.30 -5.85 31.68
C PHE A 423 7.18 -4.65 32.61
N THR A 424 6.18 -3.81 32.42
CA THR A 424 5.86 -2.71 33.34
C THR A 424 5.31 -3.25 34.66
N ILE A 425 4.29 -4.12 34.62
CA ILE A 425 3.65 -4.70 35.82
C ILE A 425 4.65 -5.46 36.69
N PHE A 426 5.49 -6.30 36.07
CA PHE A 426 6.45 -7.13 36.79
C PHE A 426 7.77 -6.41 37.12
N GLY A 427 7.84 -5.09 36.92
CA GLY A 427 9.02 -4.29 37.28
C GLY A 427 10.27 -4.58 36.45
N LEU A 428 10.13 -5.19 35.27
CA LEU A 428 11.25 -5.60 34.41
C LEU A 428 11.72 -4.53 33.41
N SER A 429 11.09 -3.35 33.41
CA SER A 429 11.42 -2.29 32.45
C SER A 429 12.91 -1.89 32.47
N ALA A 430 13.53 -1.86 33.65
CA ALA A 430 14.96 -1.60 33.78
C ALA A 430 15.82 -2.72 33.19
N GLU A 431 15.45 -3.99 33.38
CA GLU A 431 16.18 -5.14 32.82
C GLU A 431 16.03 -5.20 31.30
N VAL A 432 14.84 -4.91 30.75
CA VAL A 432 14.62 -4.81 29.30
C VAL A 432 15.47 -3.70 28.70
N LYS A 433 15.57 -2.55 29.38
CA LYS A 433 16.45 -1.46 28.96
C LYS A 433 17.92 -1.91 28.95
N ARG A 434 18.39 -2.55 30.03
CA ARG A 434 19.75 -3.12 30.10
C ARG A 434 20.02 -4.15 29.00
N LEU A 435 19.04 -5.00 28.68
CA LEU A 435 19.13 -5.97 27.57
C LEU A 435 19.34 -5.26 26.23
N CYS A 436 18.62 -4.17 25.99
CA CYS A 436 18.74 -3.36 24.77
C CYS A 436 19.98 -2.46 24.73
N GLU A 437 20.69 -2.28 25.85
CA GLU A 437 21.91 -1.47 25.97
C GLU A 437 23.18 -2.33 26.12
N ALA A 438 23.04 -3.63 26.31
CA ALA A 438 24.15 -4.57 26.51
C ALA A 438 25.15 -4.50 25.36
N GLN A 439 26.45 -4.43 25.66
CA GLN A 439 27.49 -4.31 24.63
C GLN A 439 28.05 -5.68 24.19
N THR A 440 27.80 -6.73 24.97
CA THR A 440 28.34 -8.08 24.73
C THR A 440 27.28 -9.15 24.94
N LEU A 441 27.44 -10.30 24.28
CA LEU A 441 26.56 -11.45 24.48
C LEU A 441 26.61 -11.97 25.92
N ASP A 442 27.76 -11.92 26.59
CA ASP A 442 27.88 -12.41 27.97
C ASP A 442 27.11 -11.54 28.96
N GLU A 443 27.08 -10.23 28.76
CA GLU A 443 26.21 -9.32 29.53
C GLU A 443 24.73 -9.63 29.27
N GLN A 444 24.34 -9.76 28.01
CA GLN A 444 22.96 -10.08 27.61
C GLN A 444 22.48 -11.40 28.23
N ARG A 445 23.34 -12.44 28.19
CA ARG A 445 23.08 -13.77 28.76
C ARG A 445 22.90 -13.74 30.28
N LYS A 446 23.56 -12.82 31.00
CA LYS A 446 23.37 -12.63 32.45
C LYS A 446 22.01 -12.01 32.79
N ILE A 447 21.46 -11.18 31.90
CA ILE A 447 20.17 -10.50 32.09
C ILE A 447 19.01 -11.43 31.75
N TRP A 448 19.14 -12.24 30.69
CA TRP A 448 18.06 -13.05 30.13
C TRP A 448 17.28 -13.91 31.13
N PRO A 449 17.89 -14.65 32.09
CA PRO A 449 17.14 -15.49 33.02
C PRO A 449 16.06 -14.77 33.84
N ARG A 450 16.26 -13.47 34.12
CA ARG A 450 15.28 -12.64 34.86
C ARG A 450 14.05 -12.34 34.00
N ILE A 451 14.28 -11.94 32.75
CA ILE A 451 13.22 -11.63 31.77
C ILE A 451 12.49 -12.91 31.37
N ARG A 452 13.26 -13.96 31.08
CA ARG A 452 12.76 -15.30 30.71
C ARG A 452 11.79 -15.83 31.75
N ARG A 453 12.03 -15.65 33.05
CA ARG A 453 11.13 -16.15 34.11
C ARG A 453 9.70 -15.61 33.99
N VAL A 454 9.53 -14.37 33.53
CA VAL A 454 8.21 -13.73 33.39
C VAL A 454 7.59 -14.06 32.04
N LEU A 455 8.35 -13.97 30.94
CA LEU A 455 7.90 -14.39 29.61
C LEU A 455 7.52 -15.88 29.57
N MET A 456 8.23 -16.69 30.32
CA MET A 456 8.04 -18.12 30.47
C MET A 456 7.41 -18.44 31.83
N SER A 457 6.48 -17.62 32.31
CA SER A 457 5.66 -17.99 33.47
C SER A 457 4.44 -18.80 33.04
N ARG A 458 4.06 -19.80 33.84
CA ARG A 458 2.84 -20.61 33.63
C ARG A 458 1.56 -19.77 33.54
N LEU A 459 1.53 -18.61 34.21
CA LEU A 459 0.42 -17.65 34.16
C LEU A 459 0.29 -16.98 32.78
N LEU A 460 1.40 -16.59 32.17
CA LEU A 460 1.38 -16.02 30.82
C LEU A 460 1.05 -17.08 29.76
N HIS A 461 1.59 -18.29 29.93
CA HIS A 461 1.23 -19.44 29.09
C HIS A 461 -0.26 -19.76 29.21
N TRP A 462 -0.82 -19.81 30.42
CA TRP A 462 -2.26 -20.00 30.63
C TRP A 462 -3.10 -18.85 30.08
N ALA A 463 -2.65 -17.59 30.16
CA ALA A 463 -3.37 -16.48 29.56
C ALA A 463 -3.35 -16.52 28.02
N VAL A 464 -2.22 -16.87 27.39
CA VAL A 464 -2.04 -16.97 25.93
C VAL A 464 -2.73 -18.22 25.35
N VAL A 465 -2.71 -19.33 26.08
CA VAL A 465 -3.38 -20.60 25.72
C VAL A 465 -4.89 -20.54 26.04
N GLY A 466 -5.28 -19.89 27.13
CA GLY A 466 -6.69 -19.68 27.50
C GLY A 466 -7.41 -18.67 26.60
N THR A 467 -6.66 -17.77 25.93
CA THR A 467 -7.18 -16.85 24.91
C THR A 467 -6.81 -17.28 23.49
N GLU A 468 -6.65 -18.59 23.27
CA GLU A 468 -6.19 -19.25 22.04
C GLU A 468 -6.76 -18.69 20.72
N TRP A 469 -7.97 -18.12 20.75
CA TRP A 469 -8.57 -17.48 19.59
C TRP A 469 -8.11 -16.02 19.38
N PHE A 470 -7.94 -15.24 20.44
CA PHE A 470 -7.63 -13.81 20.38
C PHE A 470 -6.13 -13.54 20.13
N ALA A 471 -5.23 -14.22 20.85
CA ALA A 471 -3.79 -13.98 20.74
C ALA A 471 -3.22 -14.35 19.36
N TRP A 472 -3.72 -15.43 18.77
CA TRP A 472 -3.26 -15.92 17.46
C TRP A 472 -3.89 -15.14 16.30
N LYS A 473 -5.16 -14.75 16.41
CA LYS A 473 -5.80 -13.82 15.46
C LYS A 473 -5.10 -12.45 15.50
N ALA A 474 -4.72 -11.96 16.69
CA ALA A 474 -3.95 -10.73 16.85
C ALA A 474 -2.50 -10.83 16.34
N ALA A 475 -1.90 -12.02 16.37
CA ALA A 475 -0.59 -12.30 15.80
C ALA A 475 -0.62 -12.62 14.29
N GLY A 476 -1.82 -12.79 13.70
CA GLY A 476 -2.01 -13.07 12.28
C GLY A 476 -1.76 -14.54 11.86
N VAL A 477 -1.72 -15.49 12.80
CA VAL A 477 -1.34 -16.89 12.53
C VAL A 477 -2.57 -17.78 12.40
N PRO A 478 -2.75 -18.51 11.28
CA PRO A 478 -3.87 -19.43 11.10
C PRO A 478 -3.77 -20.72 11.92
N ALA A 479 -4.93 -21.36 12.13
CA ALA A 479 -5.02 -22.65 12.80
C ALA A 479 -4.24 -23.78 12.07
N ALA A 480 -4.14 -23.72 10.75
CA ALA A 480 -3.37 -24.68 9.95
C ALA A 480 -1.87 -24.67 10.33
N GLN A 481 -1.27 -23.48 10.40
CA GLN A 481 0.13 -23.32 10.81
C GLN A 481 0.35 -23.79 12.26
N ARG A 482 -0.59 -23.49 13.18
CA ARG A 482 -0.54 -24.01 14.56
C ARG A 482 -0.54 -25.54 14.60
N ASN A 483 -1.41 -26.17 13.80
CA ASN A 483 -1.48 -27.64 13.73
C ASN A 483 -0.17 -28.25 13.22
N MET A 484 0.57 -27.56 12.34
CA MET A 484 1.89 -28.00 11.90
C MET A 484 2.91 -28.01 13.04
N ILE A 485 2.91 -27.00 13.92
CA ILE A 485 3.79 -26.95 15.10
C ILE A 485 3.53 -28.16 16.02
N ILE A 486 2.25 -28.43 16.30
CA ILE A 486 1.85 -29.55 17.18
C ILE A 486 2.25 -30.89 16.55
N THR A 487 2.04 -31.05 15.24
CA THR A 487 2.37 -32.29 14.52
C THR A 487 3.89 -32.53 14.50
N ASP A 488 4.69 -31.48 14.26
CA ASP A 488 6.16 -31.57 14.28
C ASP A 488 6.68 -32.00 15.67
N PHE A 489 6.10 -31.44 16.73
CA PHE A 489 6.42 -31.82 18.12
C PHE A 489 6.08 -33.27 18.44
N LEU A 490 4.89 -33.74 18.05
CA LEU A 490 4.46 -35.12 18.26
C LEU A 490 5.37 -36.13 17.53
N ASN A 491 5.74 -35.80 16.28
CA ASN A 491 6.63 -36.64 15.48
C ASN A 491 8.02 -36.77 16.11
N ARG A 492 8.60 -35.66 16.59
CA ARG A 492 9.92 -35.67 17.26
C ARG A 492 9.90 -36.41 18.60
N SER A 493 8.80 -36.31 19.33
CA SER A 493 8.64 -36.93 20.65
C SER A 493 8.32 -38.44 20.55
N GLY A 494 8.21 -39.01 19.34
CA GLY A 494 7.84 -40.41 19.15
C GLY A 494 6.39 -40.72 19.54
N LEU A 495 5.53 -39.70 19.65
CA LEU A 495 4.12 -39.80 20.04
C LEU A 495 3.17 -39.83 18.83
N ALA A 496 3.72 -40.01 17.63
CA ALA A 496 2.96 -40.07 16.39
C ALA A 496 2.13 -41.37 16.35
N GLY A 497 0.80 -41.25 16.51
CA GLY A 497 -0.13 -42.36 16.25
C GLY A 497 -1.01 -42.86 17.39
N GLY A 498 -1.45 -42.03 18.34
CA GLY A 498 -2.47 -42.50 19.31
C GLY A 498 -2.94 -41.57 20.41
N VAL A 499 -2.31 -40.41 20.62
CA VAL A 499 -2.75 -39.49 21.68
C VAL A 499 -3.85 -38.58 21.13
N LYS A 500 -5.03 -38.54 21.78
CA LYS A 500 -6.03 -37.48 21.54
C LYS A 500 -5.31 -36.13 21.62
N LYS A 501 -5.71 -35.15 20.79
CA LYS A 501 -5.22 -33.76 20.91
C LYS A 501 -5.67 -33.17 22.25
N ASP A 502 -5.09 -33.61 23.36
CA ASP A 502 -5.32 -33.03 24.67
C ASP A 502 -4.71 -31.62 24.69
N THR A 503 -5.43 -30.71 25.31
CA THR A 503 -5.05 -29.29 25.45
C THR A 503 -3.67 -29.14 26.11
N GLU A 504 -3.30 -30.06 27.01
CA GLU A 504 -1.99 -30.07 27.67
C GLU A 504 -0.83 -30.31 26.70
N VAL A 505 -0.97 -31.28 25.78
CA VAL A 505 0.07 -31.62 24.79
C VAL A 505 0.24 -30.48 23.78
N SER A 506 -0.87 -29.87 23.37
CA SER A 506 -0.87 -28.68 22.50
C SER A 506 -0.16 -27.50 23.18
N GLY A 507 -0.46 -27.26 24.46
CA GLY A 507 0.20 -26.22 25.26
C GLY A 507 1.71 -26.43 25.38
N GLN A 508 2.15 -27.68 25.60
CA GLN A 508 3.57 -28.03 25.68
C GLN A 508 4.30 -27.84 24.34
N ALA A 509 3.70 -28.26 23.22
CA ALA A 509 4.28 -28.09 21.89
C ALA A 509 4.53 -26.61 21.56
N ILE A 510 3.53 -25.75 21.82
CA ILE A 510 3.65 -24.30 21.61
C ILE A 510 4.69 -23.68 22.54
N TRP A 511 4.70 -24.10 23.81
CA TRP A 511 5.69 -23.63 24.77
C TRP A 511 7.12 -23.91 24.31
N GLU A 512 7.38 -25.16 23.93
CA GLU A 512 8.68 -25.56 23.43
C GLU A 512 9.05 -24.80 22.15
N TYR A 513 8.08 -24.58 21.26
CA TYR A 513 8.30 -23.79 20.05
C TYR A 513 8.77 -22.37 20.38
N VAL A 514 8.11 -21.69 21.32
CA VAL A 514 8.45 -20.33 21.76
C VAL A 514 9.80 -20.27 22.49
N VAL A 515 10.09 -21.26 23.35
CA VAL A 515 11.40 -21.38 24.02
C VAL A 515 12.51 -21.56 22.98
N ASN A 516 12.32 -22.46 22.01
CA ASN A 516 13.27 -22.68 20.92
C ASN A 516 13.38 -21.49 19.96
N THR A 517 12.38 -20.60 19.92
CA THR A 517 12.48 -19.28 19.24
C THR A 517 13.39 -18.35 20.02
N LEU A 518 13.06 -18.08 21.28
CA LEU A 518 13.60 -16.94 22.03
C LEU A 518 14.95 -17.22 22.69
N ASP A 519 15.13 -18.40 23.31
CA ASP A 519 16.36 -18.69 24.07
C ASP A 519 17.61 -18.66 23.17
N PRO A 520 17.63 -19.28 21.97
CA PRO A 520 18.76 -19.19 21.06
C PRO A 520 19.02 -17.77 20.56
N VAL A 521 17.96 -17.00 20.26
CA VAL A 521 18.09 -15.61 19.79
C VAL A 521 18.86 -14.77 20.79
N VAL A 522 18.49 -14.84 22.07
CA VAL A 522 19.15 -14.05 23.12
C VAL A 522 20.53 -14.62 23.46
N LYS A 523 20.76 -15.90 23.22
CA LYS A 523 22.07 -16.53 23.42
C LYS A 523 23.07 -16.15 22.33
N ASP A 524 22.64 -16.10 21.07
CA ASP A 524 23.52 -16.10 19.90
C ASP A 524 23.48 -14.81 19.09
N THR A 525 22.50 -13.93 19.31
CA THR A 525 22.40 -12.63 18.62
C THR A 525 22.33 -11.48 19.61
N LEU A 526 23.05 -10.38 19.34
CA LEU A 526 23.09 -9.22 20.21
C LEU A 526 21.93 -8.25 19.86
N ILE A 527 20.96 -8.12 20.76
CA ILE A 527 19.72 -7.33 20.55
C ILE A 527 20.03 -5.85 20.37
N SER A 528 20.97 -5.31 21.13
CA SER A 528 21.30 -3.89 21.12
C SER A 528 21.87 -3.38 19.80
N ASN A 529 22.52 -4.24 19.00
CA ASN A 529 23.32 -3.84 17.84
C ASN A 529 22.99 -4.59 16.56
N ASP A 530 22.70 -5.89 16.62
CA ASP A 530 22.55 -6.72 15.42
C ASP A 530 21.13 -7.22 15.15
N ASN A 531 20.32 -7.37 16.21
CA ASN A 531 18.97 -7.92 16.11
C ASN A 531 17.88 -6.86 16.29
N TYR A 532 17.62 -6.13 15.21
CA TYR A 532 16.67 -5.01 15.21
C TYR A 532 15.22 -5.45 15.36
N PHE A 533 14.88 -6.71 15.05
CA PHE A 533 13.52 -7.23 15.12
C PHE A 533 13.00 -7.19 16.56
N TYR A 534 13.75 -7.81 17.46
CA TYR A 534 13.42 -7.81 18.89
C TYR A 534 13.70 -6.46 19.55
N TYR A 535 14.76 -5.76 19.13
CA TYR A 535 15.03 -4.40 19.61
C TYR A 535 13.82 -3.48 19.39
N LEU A 536 13.23 -3.52 18.19
CA LEU A 536 12.06 -2.73 17.85
C LEU A 536 10.86 -3.06 18.73
N CYS A 537 10.56 -4.35 18.94
CA CYS A 537 9.45 -4.76 19.80
C CYS A 537 9.60 -4.28 21.25
N LEU A 538 10.84 -4.23 21.76
CA LEU A 538 11.12 -3.83 23.13
C LEU A 538 11.16 -2.29 23.31
N GLN A 539 11.78 -1.58 22.37
CA GLN A 539 11.99 -0.12 22.45
C GLN A 539 10.89 0.68 21.75
N GLY A 540 10.23 0.07 20.77
CA GLY A 540 9.24 0.71 19.90
C GLY A 540 9.84 1.69 18.89
N ARG A 541 11.15 1.62 18.65
CA ARG A 541 11.89 2.39 17.65
C ARG A 541 13.18 1.65 17.32
N TYR A 542 13.77 1.97 16.18
CA TYR A 542 15.13 1.55 15.86
C TYR A 542 16.18 2.48 16.49
N SER A 543 17.40 1.98 16.65
CA SER A 543 18.56 2.80 16.99
C SER A 543 19.40 3.05 15.75
N ARG A 544 20.27 4.07 15.76
CA ARG A 544 21.22 4.33 14.66
C ARG A 544 22.24 3.21 14.42
N ARG A 545 22.36 2.28 15.37
CA ARG A 545 23.26 1.13 15.27
C ARG A 545 22.52 -0.16 14.88
N CYS A 546 21.29 -0.32 15.35
CA CYS A 546 20.46 -1.51 15.19
C CYS A 546 19.18 -1.16 14.43
N HIS A 547 19.23 -1.31 13.11
CA HIS A 547 18.13 -1.00 12.20
C HIS A 547 18.21 -1.84 10.90
N PRO A 548 17.10 -1.99 10.17
CA PRO A 548 17.10 -2.55 8.82
C PRO A 548 18.06 -1.82 7.86
N SER A 549 18.60 -2.54 6.87
CA SER A 549 19.51 -2.02 5.85
C SER A 549 18.93 -0.82 5.08
N TYR A 550 17.63 -0.86 4.75
CA TYR A 550 16.96 0.18 3.98
C TYR A 550 16.90 1.53 4.73
N LEU A 551 17.09 1.51 6.06
CA LEU A 551 17.15 2.73 6.89
C LEU A 551 18.57 3.34 6.98
N THR A 552 19.59 2.71 6.36
CA THR A 552 20.94 3.29 6.32
C THR A 552 20.97 4.57 5.46
N PRO A 553 21.86 5.54 5.76
CA PRO A 553 22.06 6.69 4.88
C PRO A 553 22.46 6.28 3.46
N LYS A 554 23.24 5.21 3.32
CA LYS A 554 23.66 4.65 2.02
C LYS A 554 22.47 4.13 1.21
N ALA A 555 21.58 3.37 1.84
CA ALA A 555 20.37 2.88 1.18
C ALA A 555 19.47 4.05 0.77
N HIS A 556 19.32 5.07 1.63
CA HIS A 556 18.55 6.25 1.27
C HIS A 556 19.14 6.99 0.07
N MET A 557 20.46 7.25 0.03
CA MET A 557 21.07 7.87 -1.15
C MET A 557 20.83 7.06 -2.42
N LYS A 558 20.89 5.73 -2.35
CA LYS A 558 20.66 4.84 -3.49
C LYS A 558 19.21 4.84 -3.95
N LEU A 559 18.27 4.63 -3.02
CA LEU A 559 16.85 4.49 -3.31
C LEU A 559 16.14 5.83 -3.56
N SER A 560 16.74 6.96 -3.20
CA SER A 560 16.26 8.30 -3.58
C SER A 560 16.71 8.74 -4.97
N THR A 561 17.48 7.92 -5.71
CA THR A 561 17.86 8.28 -7.09
C THR A 561 16.63 8.28 -8.01
N PRO A 562 16.56 9.18 -9.01
CA PRO A 562 15.50 9.12 -10.01
C PRO A 562 15.43 7.72 -10.63
N HIS A 563 14.22 7.22 -10.87
CA HIS A 563 13.98 5.89 -11.47
C HIS A 563 14.37 4.68 -10.61
N ALA A 564 14.78 4.85 -9.36
CA ALA A 564 15.14 3.74 -8.46
C ALA A 564 14.00 2.71 -8.27
N PHE A 565 12.76 3.13 -8.49
CA PHE A 565 11.56 2.30 -8.29
C PHE A 565 10.84 1.95 -9.60
N ASP A 566 11.43 2.22 -10.76
CA ASP A 566 10.82 1.89 -12.06
C ASP A 566 10.58 0.38 -12.23
N GLY A 567 11.38 -0.44 -11.55
CA GLY A 567 11.22 -1.90 -11.47
C GLY A 567 10.25 -2.40 -10.39
N LEU A 568 9.64 -1.54 -9.57
CA LEU A 568 8.72 -1.97 -8.51
C LEU A 568 7.27 -2.01 -9.00
N ARG A 569 6.56 -3.12 -8.75
CA ARG A 569 5.10 -3.23 -8.92
C ARG A 569 4.46 -3.76 -7.65
N ILE A 570 3.49 -3.04 -7.12
CA ILE A 570 2.76 -3.32 -5.89
C ILE A 570 1.36 -3.79 -6.28
N HIS A 571 1.10 -5.07 -6.08
CA HIS A 571 -0.16 -5.73 -6.42
C HIS A 571 -1.00 -5.96 -5.17
N THR A 572 -2.27 -5.56 -5.22
CA THR A 572 -3.25 -5.83 -4.15
C THR A 572 -4.14 -6.99 -4.59
N ASP A 573 -3.70 -8.22 -4.36
CA ASP A 573 -4.35 -9.46 -4.80
C ASP A 573 -3.70 -10.71 -4.18
N GLU A 574 -4.33 -11.86 -4.41
CA GLU A 574 -3.76 -13.17 -4.11
C GLU A 574 -2.58 -13.51 -5.03
N ILE A 575 -1.62 -14.28 -4.53
CA ILE A 575 -0.42 -14.69 -5.27
C ILE A 575 -0.78 -15.36 -6.61
N ASN A 576 -1.76 -16.26 -6.62
CA ASN A 576 -2.16 -16.96 -7.84
C ASN A 576 -2.80 -16.03 -8.89
N GLU A 577 -3.57 -15.02 -8.46
CA GLU A 577 -4.14 -14.02 -9.37
C GLU A 577 -3.05 -13.15 -10.01
N VAL A 578 -2.01 -12.80 -9.25
CA VAL A 578 -0.86 -12.05 -9.79
C VAL A 578 -0.06 -12.91 -10.75
N ILE A 579 0.26 -14.15 -10.37
CA ILE A 579 0.99 -15.10 -11.21
C ILE A 579 0.28 -15.34 -12.55
N ALA A 580 -1.05 -15.47 -12.54
CA ALA A 580 -1.84 -15.65 -13.76
C ALA A 580 -1.70 -14.50 -14.77
N ARG A 581 -1.25 -13.32 -14.31
CA ARG A 581 -1.00 -12.13 -15.14
C ARG A 581 0.47 -11.86 -15.41
N ILE A 582 1.36 -12.72 -14.93
CA ILE A 582 2.79 -12.64 -15.23
C ILE A 582 3.07 -13.50 -16.46
N THR A 583 3.92 -12.99 -17.35
CA THR A 583 4.32 -13.74 -18.54
C THR A 583 4.98 -15.07 -18.13
N PRO A 584 4.54 -16.21 -18.67
CA PRO A 584 5.12 -17.51 -18.34
C PRO A 584 6.64 -17.54 -18.58
N GLY A 585 7.38 -18.13 -17.65
CA GLY A 585 8.83 -18.26 -17.75
C GLY A 585 9.66 -16.99 -17.51
N THR A 586 9.09 -15.88 -17.04
CA THR A 586 9.87 -14.66 -16.74
C THR A 586 10.37 -14.55 -15.30
N LEU A 587 9.64 -15.14 -14.33
CA LEU A 587 10.05 -15.08 -12.92
C LEU A 587 11.35 -15.87 -12.72
N THR A 588 12.27 -15.30 -11.93
CA THR A 588 13.52 -15.97 -11.56
C THR A 588 13.52 -16.40 -10.10
N ILE A 589 12.85 -15.62 -9.25
CA ILE A 589 12.77 -15.81 -7.80
C ILE A 589 11.31 -15.60 -7.35
N ALA A 590 10.79 -16.50 -6.52
CA ALA A 590 9.54 -16.29 -5.80
C ALA A 590 9.76 -16.46 -4.29
N VAL A 591 9.43 -15.44 -3.49
CA VAL A 591 9.51 -15.45 -2.03
C VAL A 591 8.09 -15.52 -1.49
N VAL A 592 7.63 -16.75 -1.24
CA VAL A 592 6.26 -17.04 -0.77
C VAL A 592 6.16 -17.19 0.74
N MET A 593 7.29 -17.07 1.45
CA MET A 593 7.38 -17.14 2.91
C MET A 593 6.65 -18.35 3.49
N ASP A 594 5.88 -18.16 4.54
CA ASP A 594 5.07 -19.15 5.24
C ASP A 594 3.61 -19.20 4.77
N SER A 595 3.26 -18.53 3.67
CA SER A 595 1.91 -18.59 3.09
C SER A 595 1.45 -20.02 2.82
N MET A 596 2.38 -20.93 2.53
CA MET A 596 2.09 -22.35 2.32
C MET A 596 1.64 -23.07 3.59
N ASP A 597 2.04 -22.60 4.79
CA ASP A 597 1.60 -23.17 6.09
C ASP A 597 0.11 -22.88 6.37
N TRP A 598 -0.49 -21.97 5.61
CA TRP A 598 -1.87 -21.52 5.80
C TRP A 598 -2.87 -22.44 5.08
N PHE A 599 -2.39 -23.24 4.12
CA PHE A 599 -3.25 -24.15 3.36
C PHE A 599 -3.69 -25.35 4.20
N ASP A 600 -4.89 -25.82 3.88
CA ASP A 600 -5.43 -27.06 4.41
C ASP A 600 -4.77 -28.26 3.70
N PRO A 601 -4.10 -29.19 4.42
CA PRO A 601 -3.49 -30.38 3.83
C PRO A 601 -4.47 -31.27 3.06
N ALA A 602 -5.77 -31.19 3.35
CA ALA A 602 -6.81 -31.96 2.67
C ALA A 602 -7.26 -31.36 1.33
N LYS A 603 -6.87 -30.11 1.03
CA LYS A 603 -7.27 -29.39 -0.19
C LYS A 603 -6.13 -29.32 -1.21
N GLU A 604 -6.50 -29.08 -2.47
CA GLU A 604 -5.52 -28.99 -3.57
C GLU A 604 -4.83 -27.62 -3.69
N ASP A 605 -5.13 -26.65 -2.83
CA ASP A 605 -4.71 -25.25 -3.04
C ASP A 605 -3.19 -25.08 -3.04
N ALA A 606 -2.47 -25.82 -2.18
CA ALA A 606 -1.00 -25.85 -2.20
C ALA A 606 -0.45 -26.41 -3.52
N SER A 607 -1.07 -27.45 -4.07
CA SER A 607 -0.70 -28.06 -5.36
C SER A 607 -1.02 -27.13 -6.53
N LYS A 608 -2.15 -26.41 -6.48
CA LYS A 608 -2.51 -25.37 -7.47
C LYS A 608 -1.50 -24.23 -7.47
N GLN A 609 -1.09 -23.73 -6.31
CA GLN A 609 -0.07 -22.68 -6.20
C GLN A 609 1.30 -23.17 -6.70
N ALA A 610 1.69 -24.41 -6.38
CA ALA A 610 2.92 -25.00 -6.92
C ALA A 610 2.89 -25.08 -8.46
N ARG A 611 1.76 -25.46 -9.07
CA ARG A 611 1.58 -25.44 -10.54
C ARG A 611 1.69 -24.04 -11.13
N ALA A 612 1.03 -23.05 -10.52
CA ALA A 612 1.09 -21.67 -10.98
C ALA A 612 2.51 -21.09 -10.90
N LEU A 613 3.25 -21.40 -9.83
CA LEU A 613 4.66 -21.03 -9.72
C LEU A 613 5.51 -21.76 -10.77
N ASN A 614 5.22 -23.02 -11.10
CA ASN A 614 5.93 -23.73 -12.16
C ASN A 614 5.75 -23.03 -13.50
N SER A 615 4.54 -22.63 -13.90
CA SER A 615 4.30 -21.99 -15.19
C SER A 615 4.96 -20.61 -15.33
N SER A 616 5.03 -19.84 -14.24
CA SER A 616 5.61 -18.48 -14.25
C SER A 616 7.12 -18.43 -14.09
N LEU A 617 7.74 -19.39 -13.39
CA LEU A 617 9.18 -19.44 -13.20
C LEU A 617 9.91 -19.94 -14.46
N LYS A 618 11.04 -19.29 -14.79
CA LYS A 618 12.00 -19.82 -15.76
C LYS A 618 12.58 -21.14 -15.27
N MET A 619 13.08 -21.95 -16.19
CA MET A 619 13.81 -23.15 -15.81
C MET A 619 15.02 -22.80 -14.92
N GLY A 620 15.15 -23.49 -13.78
CA GLY A 620 16.16 -23.20 -12.76
C GLY A 620 15.81 -22.05 -11.83
N GLY A 621 14.64 -21.41 -12.01
CA GLY A 621 14.07 -20.45 -11.08
C GLY A 621 13.87 -21.05 -9.68
N ARG A 622 13.86 -20.20 -8.65
CA ARG A 622 13.96 -20.60 -7.25
C ARG A 622 12.82 -20.03 -6.43
N ILE A 623 12.22 -20.87 -5.61
CA ILE A 623 11.20 -20.48 -4.64
C ILE A 623 11.83 -20.53 -3.26
N LEU A 624 11.77 -19.43 -2.50
CA LEU A 624 12.11 -19.40 -1.09
C LEU A 624 10.83 -19.49 -0.26
N LEU A 625 10.79 -20.50 0.61
CA LEU A 625 9.72 -20.70 1.57
C LEU A 625 10.27 -20.90 2.98
N ARG A 626 9.48 -20.49 3.97
CA ARG A 626 9.75 -20.65 5.39
C ARG A 626 8.57 -21.40 6.01
N SER A 627 8.82 -22.23 7.01
CA SER A 627 7.74 -23.02 7.63
C SER A 627 7.89 -23.13 9.14
N ALA A 628 6.76 -23.19 9.82
CA ALA A 628 6.65 -23.53 11.23
C ALA A 628 6.93 -25.02 11.53
N SER A 629 7.02 -25.89 10.51
CA SER A 629 7.48 -27.27 10.63
C SER A 629 8.86 -27.47 10.02
N ILE A 630 9.58 -28.52 10.45
CA ILE A 630 10.86 -28.91 9.86
C ILE A 630 10.73 -29.85 8.67
N GLN A 631 9.58 -30.48 8.53
CA GLN A 631 9.21 -31.26 7.35
C GLN A 631 7.78 -30.89 6.92
N PRO A 632 7.62 -29.76 6.22
CA PRO A 632 6.31 -29.32 5.76
C PRO A 632 5.71 -30.33 4.78
N TRP A 633 4.42 -30.64 4.93
CA TRP A 633 3.71 -31.63 4.11
C TRP A 633 3.66 -31.24 2.62
N TYR A 634 3.57 -29.94 2.32
CA TYR A 634 3.43 -29.41 0.95
C TYR A 634 4.74 -29.44 0.15
N ILE A 635 5.88 -29.81 0.74
CA ILE A 635 7.12 -30.02 -0.02
C ILE A 635 6.91 -31.11 -1.08
N LYS A 636 6.16 -32.16 -0.73
CA LYS A 636 5.78 -33.20 -1.68
C LYS A 636 4.99 -32.65 -2.86
N ASN A 637 4.09 -31.68 -2.62
CA ASN A 637 3.35 -31.04 -3.70
C ASN A 637 4.27 -30.24 -4.63
N PHE A 638 5.32 -29.58 -4.13
CA PHE A 638 6.32 -28.95 -5.01
C PHE A 638 7.08 -29.99 -5.83
N GLU A 639 7.50 -31.11 -5.22
CA GLU A 639 8.22 -32.17 -5.92
C GLU A 639 7.38 -32.84 -7.02
N GLU A 640 6.13 -33.17 -6.71
CA GLU A 640 5.14 -33.67 -7.67
C GLU A 640 4.88 -32.65 -8.79
N ASN A 641 5.02 -31.35 -8.50
CA ASN A 641 4.84 -30.27 -9.45
C ASN A 641 6.16 -29.74 -10.09
N GLY A 642 7.16 -30.61 -10.25
CA GLY A 642 8.32 -30.35 -11.13
C GLY A 642 9.43 -29.51 -10.51
N PHE A 643 9.46 -29.46 -9.17
CA PHE A 643 10.53 -28.83 -8.42
C PHE A 643 11.42 -29.86 -7.72
N THR A 644 12.66 -29.47 -7.44
CA THR A 644 13.51 -30.17 -6.47
C THR A 644 13.61 -29.30 -5.23
N ALA A 645 13.16 -29.81 -4.10
CA ALA A 645 13.15 -29.09 -2.83
C ALA A 645 14.40 -29.41 -2.01
N GLN A 646 15.05 -28.38 -1.48
CA GLN A 646 16.18 -28.51 -0.58
C GLN A 646 15.94 -27.69 0.68
N ARG A 647 16.04 -28.34 1.85
CA ARG A 647 16.07 -27.64 3.13
C ARG A 647 17.42 -26.97 3.30
N VAL A 648 17.43 -25.64 3.31
CA VAL A 648 18.64 -24.82 3.41
C VAL A 648 18.85 -24.23 4.80
N GLY A 649 17.83 -24.34 5.68
CA GLY A 649 17.92 -23.97 7.08
C GLY A 649 16.96 -24.79 7.92
N ALA A 650 17.36 -25.09 9.14
CA ALA A 650 16.58 -25.83 10.12
C ALA A 650 16.93 -25.34 11.53
N ARG A 651 15.90 -25.13 12.34
CA ARG A 651 16.02 -24.75 13.75
C ARG A 651 15.85 -25.97 14.64
N PHE A 652 16.95 -26.42 15.22
CA PHE A 652 16.93 -27.45 16.26
C PHE A 652 17.04 -26.81 17.64
N PRO A 653 16.62 -27.49 18.72
CA PRO A 653 16.73 -26.97 20.08
C PRO A 653 18.13 -26.42 20.37
N GLY A 654 18.19 -25.18 20.85
CA GLY A 654 19.45 -24.50 21.19
C GLY A 654 20.22 -23.87 20.03
N SER A 655 19.66 -23.84 18.81
CA SER A 655 20.27 -23.22 17.62
C SER A 655 19.37 -22.15 16.99
N CYS A 656 19.98 -21.16 16.32
CA CYS A 656 19.29 -20.17 15.50
C CYS A 656 19.38 -20.51 14.01
N ILE A 657 18.26 -20.39 13.29
CA ILE A 657 18.25 -20.45 11.82
C ILE A 657 18.62 -19.09 11.20
N ASP A 658 18.20 -18.00 11.83
CA ASP A 658 18.49 -16.62 11.46
C ASP A 658 18.32 -15.70 12.69
N ARG A 659 18.43 -14.37 12.52
CA ARG A 659 18.31 -13.42 13.64
C ARG A 659 16.90 -13.33 14.22
N VAL A 660 15.88 -13.74 13.46
CA VAL A 660 14.50 -13.76 13.95
C VAL A 660 14.20 -15.07 14.65
N ASN A 661 14.64 -16.19 14.08
CA ASN A 661 14.45 -17.53 14.56
C ASN A 661 12.98 -17.96 14.75
N MET A 662 12.05 -17.29 14.04
CA MET A 662 10.60 -17.53 14.14
C MET A 662 10.20 -18.86 13.52
N TYR A 663 10.79 -19.21 12.39
CA TYR A 663 10.44 -20.39 11.61
C TYR A 663 11.31 -21.59 11.97
N ALA A 664 10.73 -22.78 11.86
CA ALA A 664 11.41 -24.03 12.14
C ALA A 664 12.31 -24.46 10.97
N SER A 665 11.94 -24.15 9.72
CA SER A 665 12.79 -24.44 8.56
C SER A 665 12.69 -23.42 7.43
N THR A 666 13.69 -23.43 6.56
CA THR A 666 13.76 -22.64 5.32
C THR A 666 14.15 -23.56 4.19
N TRP A 667 13.45 -23.44 3.06
CA TRP A 667 13.63 -24.29 1.89
C TRP A 667 13.79 -23.47 0.62
N ILE A 668 14.57 -24.02 -0.31
CA ILE A 668 14.62 -23.57 -1.69
C ILE A 668 14.04 -24.67 -2.57
N CYS A 669 12.97 -24.37 -3.31
CA CYS A 669 12.45 -25.25 -4.35
C CYS A 669 12.93 -24.73 -5.71
N LYS A 670 13.76 -25.51 -6.40
CA LYS A 670 14.30 -25.16 -7.71
C LYS A 670 13.48 -25.83 -8.80
N LYS A 671 13.00 -25.07 -9.79
CA LYS A 671 12.29 -25.63 -10.94
C LYS A 671 13.25 -26.48 -11.77
N THR A 672 12.93 -27.75 -11.97
CA THR A 672 13.75 -28.72 -12.73
C THR A 672 13.00 -29.31 -13.92
N LYS A 673 11.67 -29.25 -13.93
CA LYS A 673 10.83 -29.78 -15.00
C LYS A 673 9.63 -28.86 -15.26
N ASP A 674 9.33 -28.64 -16.54
CA ASP A 674 8.08 -28.02 -16.96
C ASP A 674 6.92 -29.02 -16.86
N ILE A 675 5.78 -28.53 -16.36
CA ILE A 675 4.56 -29.32 -16.31
C ILE A 675 3.62 -28.83 -17.40
N ALA A 676 3.15 -29.76 -18.23
CA ALA A 676 2.10 -29.47 -19.19
C ALA A 676 0.87 -28.98 -18.44
N PRO A 677 0.30 -27.81 -18.78
CA PRO A 677 -0.92 -27.35 -18.13
C PRO A 677 -2.00 -28.43 -18.31
N PRO A 678 -2.74 -28.81 -17.25
CA PRO A 678 -3.98 -29.54 -17.47
C PRO A 678 -4.84 -28.67 -18.41
N HIS A 679 -5.50 -29.32 -19.39
CA HIS A 679 -6.29 -28.74 -20.49
C HIS A 679 -6.71 -27.28 -20.28
N PRO A 680 -6.56 -26.40 -21.30
CA PRO A 680 -6.84 -24.98 -21.14
C PRO A 680 -8.26 -24.82 -20.62
N VAL A 681 -8.37 -24.54 -19.32
CA VAL A 681 -9.57 -23.95 -18.76
C VAL A 681 -9.60 -22.61 -19.45
N THR A 682 -10.48 -22.47 -20.44
CA THR A 682 -10.95 -21.17 -20.87
C THR A 682 -11.22 -20.42 -19.59
N CYS A 683 -10.34 -19.48 -19.24
CA CYS A 683 -10.66 -18.44 -18.31
C CYS A 683 -11.82 -17.74 -18.99
N ALA A 684 -13.05 -18.18 -18.68
CA ALA A 684 -14.21 -17.37 -18.91
C ALA A 684 -13.90 -16.13 -18.10
N THR A 685 -13.45 -15.09 -18.80
CA THR A 685 -13.55 -13.72 -18.36
C THR A 685 -15.00 -13.56 -17.97
N SER A 686 -15.31 -13.82 -16.69
CA SER A 686 -16.53 -13.30 -16.13
C SER A 686 -16.37 -11.80 -16.28
N PRO A 687 -17.26 -11.12 -17.02
CA PRO A 687 -17.30 -9.69 -16.95
C PRO A 687 -17.38 -9.34 -15.46
N LEU A 688 -16.79 -8.24 -15.04
CA LEU A 688 -17.22 -7.59 -13.80
C LEU A 688 -18.70 -7.17 -14.00
N THR A 689 -19.62 -8.12 -14.01
CA THR A 689 -21.02 -7.87 -13.75
C THR A 689 -21.07 -7.45 -12.30
N LEU A 690 -21.50 -6.21 -12.10
CA LEU A 690 -22.09 -5.74 -10.85
C LEU A 690 -23.16 -6.76 -10.44
N GLU A 691 -22.79 -7.77 -9.66
CA GLU A 691 -23.74 -8.64 -9.00
C GLU A 691 -24.51 -7.78 -8.00
N ARG A 692 -25.75 -7.44 -8.38
CA ARG A 692 -26.77 -7.04 -7.42
C ARG A 692 -26.98 -8.22 -6.48
N THR A 693 -26.45 -8.11 -5.27
CA THR A 693 -26.74 -9.02 -4.16
C THR A 693 -28.23 -8.93 -3.81
N ASN A 694 -29.05 -9.78 -4.43
CA ASN A 694 -30.33 -10.20 -3.89
C ASN A 694 -30.14 -11.62 -3.35
N SER A 695 -29.80 -11.74 -2.07
CA SER A 695 -29.90 -12.99 -1.33
C SER A 695 -30.64 -12.73 -0.02
N ALA A 696 -31.95 -12.57 -0.11
CA ALA A 696 -32.85 -12.81 1.00
C ALA A 696 -33.16 -14.31 1.04
N SER A 697 -32.31 -15.09 1.72
CA SER A 697 -32.67 -16.35 2.41
C SER A 697 -31.39 -17.09 2.80
N SER A 698 -30.89 -16.86 4.01
CA SER A 698 -30.22 -17.91 4.76
C SER A 698 -30.49 -17.66 6.24
N SER A 699 -30.96 -18.72 6.88
CA SER A 699 -31.40 -18.81 8.27
C SER A 699 -30.48 -18.08 9.24
N MET A 700 -31.11 -17.28 10.09
CA MET A 700 -30.63 -17.00 11.45
C MET A 700 -30.35 -18.34 12.12
N ASP A 701 -29.10 -18.66 12.34
CA ASP A 701 -28.56 -19.33 13.53
C ASP A 701 -27.03 -19.32 13.37
N ASP A 702 -26.33 -19.10 14.48
CA ASP A 702 -24.86 -18.95 14.61
C ASP A 702 -24.29 -17.53 14.41
N LEU A 703 -24.83 -16.59 15.20
CA LEU A 703 -24.11 -15.41 15.67
C LEU A 703 -24.39 -15.23 17.18
N GLU A 704 -23.54 -15.80 18.02
CA GLU A 704 -23.34 -15.32 19.39
C GLU A 704 -21.86 -14.95 19.60
N ILE A 705 -21.64 -13.63 19.52
CA ILE A 705 -20.71 -12.72 20.22
C ILE A 705 -19.33 -13.26 20.62
#